data_AF-A0A3R9PGY5-F1
#
_entry.id   AF-A0A3R9PGY5-F1
#
_cell.length_a   1.000
_cell.length_b   1.000
_cell.length_c   1.000
_cell.angle_alpha   90.00
_cell.angle_beta   90.00
_cell.angle_gamma   90.00
#
_symmetry.space_group_name_H-M   'P 1'
#
loop_
_entity.id
_entity.type
_entity.pdbx_description
1 polymer ?
#
loop_
_entity_poly.entity_id
_entity_poly.type
_entity_poly.pdbx_seq_one_letter_code
_entity_poly.pdbx_strand_id
1 'polypeptide(L)'
;MKKISKRVVCYFSSALLITIVFSPFIESAYAYEKVEENPPQLTGTDSIEEVVEAMTTEEKAALLVGGNKEVLEEEFNEIIGGQSTKVPGAAGQTQEIPRLGIPSIVLADGPMGVRIDSERENDNNSYYATKFPSPNVLASTWNKDLVTDVGEATSNELKAYGIDLLLAPGMNIQSYLLNGRNYEYFSEDPIVTGEMATAFVNGVQEQGIGTTIKHFAAYNQRADNNIDAVVSQRALREIYLKGFEMTVRDASPWAIMDSYNKLNGTWATENEELLKGVLRDDWGFSGIAMTDWEFGDRDIEEQMRAGTNLLMPGREEQVQGIFEAVNGGGLEEKVLNNNVKEMLGIIVQTPTFKRETPSNNPDLGEGAAISRKAAAEGMVLLQNNDKTLPIDSSHSISVFGTPQVETKTGGRGSALVEAPYEVGVPEGLERAGYQLNSDLFEKYEQYVEELRGTEEYEQTDGDFFSATYPTLPEMDVTEEAISAADKTDAAVIVLSSEFGSYGSDRSKEDYYLTETEREMITNVSKAYHDQGKKVIAVLNTEGPVETNSWSEHVDGIILSWQPGQEFGNALGDVLTGDVNPSGKLPQTFPVDYEDLPYADRYPGDGQFVYEEDIYTGYRYHTTFDLSSEYEFGYGLSYTTFDYEKAEIIGDGFTDNKIEVSATLRNSGDENGREAVQVYVSAPDGKLEKPELELKSFDKTENLEPGESEELTFSIDEKTLASFDEDSSSWIIEPGSYSIKVGASSKQIHHEMEFEIDEEIVVETVNNVLSPESPKKTDNTFIWPEKTNEYLTFKDISDQFWAKNAIEDLASREVIKGYAYDNTFRPNDPVRRGQLIAMIGRLLDWNTTETETEFDDVAQDYFASPFISYASNKGYIKGFQDGSFRPNEPITRGQMAKILGKAFDLPTEETDINYADVDLDMTGGATISYLSRHDIVNGYENNKFRPGSELTRAQFAEVLYNLGNHLEQLQ
;
A
#
# COMPACT_ATOMS: atom_id res chain seq x y z
N MET A 1 8.70 60.71 3.96
CA MET A 1 9.06 62.10 3.57
C MET A 1 9.57 62.10 2.13
N LYS A 2 9.36 63.17 1.33
CA LYS A 2 9.79 63.32 -0.09
C LYS A 2 9.12 62.27 -1.04
N LYS A 3 8.38 62.58 -2.13
CA LYS A 3 8.37 63.68 -3.14
C LYS A 3 9.59 63.53 -4.09
N ILE A 4 9.47 63.30 -5.41
CA ILE A 4 8.95 64.22 -6.46
C ILE A 4 8.72 63.50 -7.80
N SER A 5 7.78 64.07 -8.60
CA SER A 5 7.64 64.06 -10.09
C SER A 5 6.19 63.70 -10.53
N LYS A 6 5.70 64.23 -11.67
CA LYS A 6 4.39 63.94 -12.35
C LYS A 6 4.14 64.94 -13.51
N ARG A 7 4.17 64.54 -14.80
CA ARG A 7 4.12 65.39 -16.04
C ARG A 7 4.25 64.51 -17.31
N VAL A 8 3.84 64.84 -18.55
CA VAL A 8 2.97 65.86 -19.22
C VAL A 8 2.94 65.49 -20.74
N VAL A 9 1.97 65.75 -21.64
CA VAL A 9 0.49 65.91 -21.65
C VAL A 9 -0.01 66.03 -23.13
N CYS A 10 -1.30 65.78 -23.41
CA CYS A 10 -2.02 65.97 -24.71
C CYS A 10 -1.67 64.96 -25.85
N TYR A 11 -2.54 64.67 -26.85
CA TYR A 11 -3.57 65.49 -27.54
C TYR A 11 -4.91 64.76 -27.86
N PHE A 12 -5.90 65.50 -28.39
CA PHE A 12 -7.27 65.06 -28.70
C PHE A 12 -7.63 65.17 -30.21
N SER A 13 -8.52 64.27 -30.69
CA SER A 13 -9.39 64.37 -31.88
C SER A 13 -8.84 64.56 -33.31
N SER A 14 -9.30 63.71 -34.25
CA SER A 14 -9.92 64.16 -35.53
C SER A 14 -10.59 63.05 -36.38
N ALA A 15 -11.78 63.38 -36.93
CA ALA A 15 -12.34 62.98 -38.24
C ALA A 15 -12.67 61.50 -38.59
N LEU A 16 -13.92 61.15 -38.27
CA LEU A 16 -14.84 60.22 -38.94
C LEU A 16 -14.88 60.29 -40.50
N LEU A 17 -15.08 59.14 -41.19
CA LEU A 17 -16.02 58.84 -42.33
C LEU A 17 -15.47 57.85 -43.42
N ILE A 18 -16.27 56.81 -43.73
CA ILE A 18 -16.37 56.04 -45.01
C ILE A 18 -15.11 55.19 -45.37
N THR A 19 -15.20 53.86 -45.50
CA THR A 19 -15.98 53.15 -46.54
C THR A 19 -16.48 51.77 -46.10
N ILE A 20 -17.67 51.37 -46.56
CA ILE A 20 -18.23 50.02 -46.37
C ILE A 20 -17.63 49.05 -47.39
N VAL A 21 -17.11 47.92 -46.93
CA VAL A 21 -16.93 46.69 -47.73
C VAL A 21 -17.43 45.51 -46.89
N PHE A 22 -18.35 44.73 -47.44
CA PHE A 22 -18.85 43.51 -46.79
C PHE A 22 -17.82 42.38 -46.88
N SER A 23 -17.67 41.62 -45.79
CA SER A 23 -17.24 40.22 -45.82
C SER A 23 -17.93 39.47 -44.66
N PRO A 24 -18.80 38.48 -44.93
CA PRO A 24 -19.62 37.86 -43.89
C PRO A 24 -18.93 36.63 -43.28
N PHE A 25 -18.29 36.78 -42.11
CA PHE A 25 -17.70 35.66 -41.36
C PHE A 25 -17.63 35.92 -39.83
N ILE A 26 -18.65 36.59 -39.26
CA ILE A 26 -18.87 36.63 -37.80
C ILE A 26 -20.38 36.47 -37.54
N GLU A 27 -20.86 35.23 -37.63
CA GLU A 27 -22.19 34.82 -37.14
C GLU A 27 -22.20 33.30 -36.85
N SER A 28 -21.15 32.81 -36.18
CA SER A 28 -21.21 31.55 -35.44
C SER A 28 -22.19 31.75 -34.28
N ALA A 29 -23.26 30.97 -34.24
CA ALA A 29 -24.31 31.17 -33.27
C ALA A 29 -23.85 30.77 -31.87
N TYR A 30 -23.75 31.76 -30.97
CA TYR A 30 -24.02 31.49 -29.57
C TYR A 30 -25.51 31.11 -29.48
N ALA A 31 -25.78 29.81 -29.45
CA ALA A 31 -27.09 29.30 -29.17
C ALA A 31 -27.41 29.62 -27.70
N TYR A 32 -28.12 30.72 -27.46
CA TYR A 32 -28.78 30.93 -26.18
C TYR A 32 -29.79 29.81 -25.98
N GLU A 33 -29.42 28.82 -25.17
CA GLU A 33 -30.34 27.76 -24.76
C GLU A 33 -31.56 28.38 -24.09
N LYS A 34 -32.72 27.85 -24.44
CA LYS A 34 -33.98 28.33 -23.88
C LYS A 34 -34.17 27.72 -22.51
N VAL A 35 -33.81 28.47 -21.48
CA VAL A 35 -34.27 28.20 -20.11
C VAL A 35 -35.80 28.04 -20.15
N GLU A 36 -36.26 26.86 -19.79
CA GLU A 36 -37.67 26.49 -19.90
C GLU A 36 -38.50 27.11 -18.77
N GLU A 37 -39.78 27.45 -19.03
CA GLU A 37 -40.62 28.14 -18.02
C GLU A 37 -40.98 27.23 -16.82
N ASN A 38 -40.89 25.91 -16.97
CA ASN A 38 -41.01 24.91 -15.89
C ASN A 38 -40.14 23.68 -16.27
N PRO A 39 -38.83 23.66 -15.98
CA PRO A 39 -37.97 22.53 -16.31
C PRO A 39 -38.28 21.31 -15.42
N PRO A 40 -37.89 20.08 -15.84
CA PRO A 40 -38.05 18.88 -15.04
C PRO A 40 -37.31 18.98 -13.69
N GLN A 41 -37.72 18.15 -12.73
CA GLN A 41 -37.24 18.21 -11.35
C GLN A 41 -36.75 16.83 -10.91
N LEU A 42 -35.57 16.77 -10.31
CA LEU A 42 -35.06 15.58 -9.63
C LEU A 42 -36.00 15.23 -8.47
N THR A 43 -36.67 14.09 -8.60
CA THR A 43 -37.70 13.58 -7.67
C THR A 43 -37.45 12.12 -7.25
N GLY A 44 -36.39 11.51 -7.76
CA GLY A 44 -35.99 10.12 -7.57
C GLY A 44 -35.37 9.54 -8.85
N THR A 45 -34.92 8.29 -8.81
CA THR A 45 -34.19 7.63 -9.92
C THR A 45 -34.92 7.71 -11.27
N ASP A 46 -36.25 7.53 -11.28
CA ASP A 46 -37.09 7.60 -12.48
C ASP A 46 -37.02 8.95 -13.23
N SER A 47 -36.60 10.03 -12.56
CA SER A 47 -36.52 11.39 -13.13
C SER A 47 -35.14 11.76 -13.69
N ILE A 48 -34.12 10.94 -13.46
CA ILE A 48 -32.72 11.27 -13.80
C ILE A 48 -32.56 11.52 -15.31
N GLU A 49 -33.14 10.69 -16.18
CA GLU A 49 -32.98 10.84 -17.64
C GLU A 49 -33.56 12.19 -18.14
N GLU A 50 -34.77 12.55 -17.70
CA GLU A 50 -35.43 13.82 -18.08
C GLU A 50 -34.68 15.04 -17.54
N VAL A 51 -34.09 14.93 -16.34
CA VAL A 51 -33.24 15.97 -15.74
C VAL A 51 -31.95 16.15 -16.56
N VAL A 52 -31.27 15.08 -16.97
CA VAL A 52 -30.01 15.16 -17.74
C VAL A 52 -30.24 15.63 -19.18
N GLU A 53 -31.37 15.31 -19.81
CA GLU A 53 -31.80 15.91 -21.08
C GLU A 53 -32.07 17.43 -20.96
N ALA A 54 -32.32 17.94 -19.76
CA ALA A 54 -32.64 19.35 -19.49
C ALA A 54 -31.51 20.16 -18.81
N MET A 55 -30.35 19.56 -18.54
CA MET A 55 -29.13 20.25 -18.07
C MET A 55 -28.37 20.85 -19.26
N THR A 56 -27.76 22.02 -19.07
CA THR A 56 -26.78 22.57 -20.03
C THR A 56 -25.44 21.83 -19.90
N THR A 57 -24.56 21.91 -20.91
CA THR A 57 -23.20 21.33 -20.80
C THR A 57 -22.40 21.93 -19.64
N GLU A 58 -22.62 23.21 -19.32
CA GLU A 58 -21.98 23.93 -18.22
C GLU A 58 -22.46 23.39 -16.85
N GLU A 59 -23.76 23.11 -16.71
CA GLU A 59 -24.32 22.50 -15.49
C GLU A 59 -23.91 21.04 -15.33
N LYS A 60 -23.75 20.29 -16.43
CA LYS A 60 -23.22 18.92 -16.41
C LYS A 60 -21.76 18.91 -15.95
N ALA A 61 -20.92 19.80 -16.50
CA ALA A 61 -19.55 19.99 -16.05
C ALA A 61 -19.47 20.39 -14.57
N ALA A 62 -20.27 21.38 -14.15
CA ALA A 62 -20.27 21.88 -12.78
C ALA A 62 -20.72 20.84 -11.74
N LEU A 63 -21.63 19.92 -12.07
CA LEU A 63 -22.06 18.88 -11.13
C LEU A 63 -20.95 17.84 -10.85
N LEU A 64 -19.99 17.67 -11.77
CA LEU A 64 -18.88 16.73 -11.67
C LEU A 64 -17.59 17.33 -11.10
N VAL A 65 -17.67 18.56 -10.59
CA VAL A 65 -16.56 19.28 -9.96
C VAL A 65 -17.02 19.74 -8.58
N GLY A 66 -16.17 19.55 -7.57
CA GLY A 66 -16.47 19.92 -6.20
C GLY A 66 -16.57 21.43 -5.93
N GLY A 67 -16.83 21.74 -4.67
CA GLY A 67 -16.90 23.10 -4.12
C GLY A 67 -18.30 23.72 -4.21
N ASN A 68 -18.36 25.00 -3.86
CA ASN A 68 -19.49 25.90 -4.11
C ASN A 68 -19.01 26.96 -5.10
N LYS A 69 -19.85 27.44 -6.02
CA LYS A 69 -19.48 28.56 -6.91
C LYS A 69 -18.98 29.80 -6.15
N GLU A 70 -19.51 30.08 -4.96
CA GLU A 70 -19.02 31.16 -4.10
C GLU A 70 -17.59 30.92 -3.55
N VAL A 71 -17.13 29.67 -3.49
CA VAL A 71 -15.75 29.29 -3.13
C VAL A 71 -14.85 29.24 -4.36
N LEU A 72 -15.37 28.81 -5.52
CA LEU A 72 -14.62 28.80 -6.79
C LEU A 72 -14.31 30.20 -7.35
N GLU A 73 -15.02 31.25 -6.91
CA GLU A 73 -14.80 32.64 -7.33
C GLU A 73 -13.79 33.43 -6.46
N GLU A 74 -13.32 32.88 -5.33
CA GLU A 74 -12.28 33.50 -4.49
C GLU A 74 -10.92 32.78 -4.64
N GLU A 75 -9.79 33.52 -4.48
CA GLU A 75 -8.44 32.95 -4.40
C GLU A 75 -8.22 32.25 -3.04
N PHE A 76 -8.99 31.19 -2.75
CA PHE A 76 -8.76 30.34 -1.59
C PHE A 76 -7.46 29.54 -1.80
N ASN A 77 -6.49 29.78 -0.92
CA ASN A 77 -5.36 28.86 -0.74
C ASN A 77 -5.87 27.48 -0.30
N GLU A 78 -5.07 26.45 -0.53
CA GLU A 78 -5.40 25.05 -0.32
C GLU A 78 -5.77 24.74 1.15
N ILE A 79 -7.03 24.34 1.41
CA ILE A 79 -7.48 23.84 2.72
C ILE A 79 -8.22 22.52 2.53
N ILE A 80 -7.56 21.41 2.88
CA ILE A 80 -8.16 20.07 2.94
C ILE A 80 -8.96 19.98 4.27
N GLY A 81 -10.29 19.90 4.18
CA GLY A 81 -11.16 20.08 5.35
C GLY A 81 -11.58 21.54 5.59
N GLY A 82 -11.95 22.25 4.53
CA GLY A 82 -12.47 23.62 4.63
C GLY A 82 -13.32 24.07 3.46
N GLN A 83 -13.70 23.17 2.56
CA GLN A 83 -14.34 23.51 1.27
C GLN A 83 -15.88 23.43 1.30
N SER A 84 -16.46 23.05 2.44
CA SER A 84 -17.92 23.00 2.63
C SER A 84 -18.46 24.27 3.28
N THR A 85 -19.31 24.99 2.55
CA THR A 85 -20.08 26.14 3.05
C THR A 85 -21.29 25.73 3.88
N LYS A 86 -21.64 24.43 3.88
CA LYS A 86 -22.80 23.88 4.61
C LYS A 86 -22.42 23.32 5.99
N VAL A 87 -21.25 22.70 6.08
CA VAL A 87 -20.73 22.09 7.31
C VAL A 87 -19.25 22.48 7.43
N PRO A 88 -18.93 23.53 8.22
CA PRO A 88 -17.54 23.96 8.43
C PRO A 88 -16.62 22.80 8.86
N GLY A 89 -15.39 22.81 8.35
CA GLY A 89 -14.38 21.75 8.49
C GLY A 89 -14.57 20.51 7.61
N ALA A 90 -15.74 20.31 7.01
CA ALA A 90 -15.94 19.16 6.12
C ALA A 90 -15.08 19.27 4.85
N ALA A 91 -14.54 18.13 4.41
CA ALA A 91 -13.58 18.00 3.32
C ALA A 91 -14.03 18.68 2.02
N GLY A 92 -15.33 18.58 1.68
CA GLY A 92 -15.91 19.31 0.56
C GLY A 92 -17.43 19.18 0.44
N GLN A 93 -17.93 19.68 -0.68
CA GLN A 93 -19.33 19.59 -1.09
C GLN A 93 -19.42 19.56 -2.62
N THR A 94 -20.57 19.20 -3.17
CA THR A 94 -20.85 19.36 -4.60
C THR A 94 -21.48 20.72 -4.91
N GLN A 95 -21.56 21.09 -6.18
CA GLN A 95 -22.41 22.18 -6.65
C GLN A 95 -23.91 21.84 -6.50
N GLU A 96 -24.77 22.86 -6.50
CA GLU A 96 -26.24 22.70 -6.59
C GLU A 96 -26.81 23.28 -7.88
N ILE A 97 -27.91 22.69 -8.37
CA ILE A 97 -28.64 23.19 -9.54
C ILE A 97 -30.12 23.34 -9.14
N PRO A 98 -30.48 24.42 -8.41
CA PRO A 98 -31.80 24.55 -7.80
C PRO A 98 -32.95 24.60 -8.81
N ARG A 99 -32.69 25.01 -10.06
CA ARG A 99 -33.71 25.01 -11.12
C ARG A 99 -34.18 23.60 -11.51
N LEU A 100 -33.36 22.58 -11.26
CA LEU A 100 -33.66 21.16 -11.54
C LEU A 100 -33.93 20.37 -10.26
N GLY A 101 -33.98 21.02 -9.09
CA GLY A 101 -34.16 20.35 -7.80
C GLY A 101 -32.97 19.51 -7.34
N ILE A 102 -31.78 19.67 -7.94
CA ILE A 102 -30.55 18.98 -7.55
C ILE A 102 -29.89 19.77 -6.40
N PRO A 103 -29.80 19.21 -5.18
CA PRO A 103 -29.12 19.85 -4.07
C PRO A 103 -27.60 19.59 -4.12
N SER A 104 -26.85 20.49 -3.49
CA SER A 104 -25.45 20.26 -3.14
C SER A 104 -25.38 19.31 -1.94
N ILE A 105 -24.58 18.26 -2.03
CA ILE A 105 -24.36 17.26 -0.96
C ILE A 105 -22.98 17.45 -0.30
N VAL A 106 -22.82 16.99 0.94
CA VAL A 106 -21.62 17.24 1.77
C VAL A 106 -20.76 15.99 1.94
N LEU A 107 -19.44 16.14 1.83
CA LEU A 107 -18.44 15.08 1.98
C LEU A 107 -17.48 15.43 3.13
N ALA A 108 -17.26 14.50 4.07
CA ALA A 108 -16.35 14.71 5.19
C ALA A 108 -15.45 13.48 5.44
N ASP A 109 -14.23 13.74 5.90
CA ASP A 109 -13.37 12.73 6.51
C ASP A 109 -13.97 12.22 7.85
N GLY A 110 -13.52 11.11 8.41
CA GLY A 110 -12.44 10.23 7.93
C GLY A 110 -12.35 8.89 8.66
N PRO A 111 -11.23 8.16 8.52
CA PRO A 111 -11.11 6.76 8.99
C PRO A 111 -11.18 6.53 10.52
N MET A 112 -11.22 7.58 11.34
CA MET A 112 -11.28 7.48 12.81
C MET A 112 -12.53 8.15 13.43
N GLY A 113 -13.50 8.56 12.61
CA GLY A 113 -14.67 9.33 13.03
C GLY A 113 -14.88 10.59 12.18
N VAL A 114 -15.83 11.44 12.56
CA VAL A 114 -16.22 12.61 11.76
C VAL A 114 -15.25 13.79 11.94
N ARG A 115 -14.64 14.27 10.86
CA ARG A 115 -13.77 15.45 10.84
C ARG A 115 -14.52 16.68 10.31
N ILE A 116 -14.83 17.60 11.23
CA ILE A 116 -15.47 18.91 11.01
C ILE A 116 -14.96 19.91 12.05
N ASP A 117 -15.20 21.21 11.85
CA ASP A 117 -14.81 22.24 12.82
C ASP A 117 -15.67 22.10 14.09
N SER A 118 -15.05 21.80 15.24
CA SER A 118 -15.77 21.65 16.51
C SER A 118 -16.30 22.96 17.09
N GLU A 119 -15.68 24.10 16.78
CA GLU A 119 -16.15 25.46 17.07
C GLU A 119 -16.41 26.25 15.79
N ARG A 120 -17.40 27.17 15.78
CA ARG A 120 -17.82 27.91 14.58
C ARG A 120 -18.03 29.39 14.85
N GLU A 121 -17.58 30.26 13.94
CA GLU A 121 -17.61 31.72 14.18
C GLU A 121 -19.04 32.24 14.41
N ASN A 122 -19.25 32.93 15.52
CA ASN A 122 -20.55 33.47 15.98
C ASN A 122 -21.60 32.41 16.43
N ASP A 123 -21.25 31.12 16.47
CA ASP A 123 -22.04 30.11 17.18
C ASP A 123 -21.60 29.99 18.66
N ASN A 124 -22.39 29.30 19.48
CA ASN A 124 -22.09 28.93 20.87
C ASN A 124 -22.35 27.43 21.12
N ASN A 125 -22.75 26.67 20.09
CA ASN A 125 -22.81 25.21 20.11
C ASN A 125 -21.44 24.62 19.75
N SER A 126 -21.15 23.41 20.24
CA SER A 126 -19.98 22.63 19.85
C SER A 126 -20.36 21.47 18.93
N TYR A 127 -19.41 21.07 18.08
CA TYR A 127 -19.59 20.12 16.98
C TYR A 127 -18.57 18.98 17.02
N TYR A 128 -18.06 18.66 18.22
CA TYR A 128 -17.16 17.53 18.47
C TYR A 128 -17.76 16.19 17.99
N ALA A 129 -16.90 15.30 17.54
CA ALA A 129 -17.25 13.94 17.11
C ALA A 129 -16.58 12.90 18.02
N THR A 130 -16.97 11.63 17.91
CA THR A 130 -16.25 10.54 18.58
C THR A 130 -14.97 10.23 17.79
N LYS A 131 -13.81 10.29 18.45
CA LYS A 131 -12.56 9.74 17.91
C LYS A 131 -12.47 8.26 18.28
N PHE A 132 -12.85 7.41 17.32
CA PHE A 132 -12.76 5.96 17.41
C PHE A 132 -11.30 5.47 17.29
N PRO A 133 -11.01 4.20 17.60
CA PRO A 133 -9.71 3.60 17.32
C PRO A 133 -9.39 3.57 15.83
N SER A 134 -8.10 3.57 15.51
CA SER A 134 -7.64 3.54 14.11
C SER A 134 -7.96 2.20 13.42
N PRO A 135 -8.13 2.18 12.08
CA PRO A 135 -8.32 0.97 11.29
C PRO A 135 -7.38 -0.20 11.62
N ASN A 136 -6.12 0.02 11.97
CA ASN A 136 -5.24 -1.07 12.42
C ASN A 136 -5.60 -1.62 13.83
N VAL A 137 -6.18 -0.82 14.74
CA VAL A 137 -6.81 -1.34 15.99
C VAL A 137 -8.08 -2.11 15.65
N LEU A 138 -8.92 -1.59 14.75
CA LEU A 138 -10.16 -2.24 14.34
C LEU A 138 -9.89 -3.61 13.70
N ALA A 139 -8.90 -3.69 12.80
CA ALA A 139 -8.39 -4.96 12.29
C ALA A 139 -7.83 -5.86 13.41
N SER A 140 -7.08 -5.28 14.35
CA SER A 140 -6.55 -6.02 15.51
C SER A 140 -7.63 -6.61 16.41
N THR A 141 -8.88 -6.14 16.36
CA THR A 141 -9.99 -6.80 17.09
C THR A 141 -10.34 -8.17 16.55
N TRP A 142 -10.11 -8.42 15.24
CA TRP A 142 -10.64 -9.57 14.47
C TRP A 142 -12.17 -9.78 14.63
N ASN A 143 -12.91 -8.72 14.99
CA ASN A 143 -14.33 -8.76 15.38
C ASN A 143 -15.19 -7.91 14.41
N LYS A 144 -15.81 -8.56 13.43
CA LYS A 144 -16.56 -7.91 12.35
C LYS A 144 -17.84 -7.22 12.84
N ASP A 145 -18.51 -7.78 13.84
CA ASP A 145 -19.68 -7.17 14.47
C ASP A 145 -19.31 -5.86 15.19
N LEU A 146 -18.17 -5.83 15.89
CA LEU A 146 -17.64 -4.62 16.54
C LEU A 146 -17.19 -3.55 15.55
N VAL A 147 -16.67 -3.93 14.38
CA VAL A 147 -16.39 -2.95 13.30
C VAL A 147 -17.69 -2.43 12.67
N THR A 148 -18.76 -3.22 12.68
CA THR A 148 -20.11 -2.78 12.31
C THR A 148 -20.69 -1.81 13.37
N ASP A 149 -20.56 -2.08 14.67
CA ASP A 149 -20.93 -1.16 15.78
C ASP A 149 -20.30 0.23 15.57
N VAL A 150 -19.00 0.28 15.22
CA VAL A 150 -18.24 1.51 14.96
C VAL A 150 -18.77 2.26 13.73
N GLY A 151 -19.11 1.53 12.66
CA GLY A 151 -19.76 2.10 11.47
C GLY A 151 -21.14 2.70 11.78
N GLU A 152 -21.99 1.98 12.52
CA GLU A 152 -23.31 2.48 12.92
C GLU A 152 -23.21 3.76 13.77
N ALA A 153 -22.32 3.78 14.77
CA ALA A 153 -22.09 4.92 15.63
C ALA A 153 -21.61 6.15 14.83
N THR A 154 -20.63 5.96 13.93
CA THR A 154 -20.15 7.01 13.02
C THR A 154 -21.28 7.54 12.12
N SER A 155 -22.16 6.67 11.62
CA SER A 155 -23.33 7.07 10.81
C SER A 155 -24.27 8.04 11.54
N ASN A 156 -24.43 7.88 12.85
CA ASN A 156 -25.35 8.69 13.64
C ASN A 156 -24.83 10.12 13.84
N GLU A 157 -23.51 10.28 13.92
CA GLU A 157 -22.84 11.59 13.92
C GLU A 157 -22.91 12.26 12.54
N LEU A 158 -22.67 11.51 11.46
CA LEU A 158 -22.77 12.00 10.07
C LEU A 158 -24.18 12.54 9.76
N LYS A 159 -25.24 11.79 10.10
CA LYS A 159 -26.64 12.24 10.02
C LYS A 159 -26.89 13.49 10.87
N ALA A 160 -26.38 13.50 12.10
CA ALA A 160 -26.61 14.61 13.04
C ALA A 160 -26.02 15.92 12.53
N TYR A 161 -24.85 15.88 11.87
CA TYR A 161 -24.17 17.06 11.32
C TYR A 161 -24.53 17.40 9.87
N GLY A 162 -25.29 16.55 9.18
CA GLY A 162 -25.77 16.82 7.81
C GLY A 162 -24.73 16.55 6.73
N ILE A 163 -23.97 15.47 6.91
CA ILE A 163 -23.00 14.95 5.95
C ILE A 163 -23.69 13.85 5.12
N ASP A 164 -23.39 13.76 3.83
CA ASP A 164 -24.03 12.84 2.90
C ASP A 164 -23.12 11.67 2.49
N LEU A 165 -21.80 11.90 2.41
CA LEU A 165 -20.78 10.84 2.27
C LEU A 165 -19.63 10.99 3.28
N LEU A 166 -19.19 9.85 3.81
CA LEU A 166 -17.97 9.68 4.58
C LEU A 166 -16.80 9.29 3.67
N LEU A 167 -15.65 9.95 3.81
CA LEU A 167 -14.41 9.65 3.09
C LEU A 167 -13.59 8.56 3.81
N ALA A 168 -14.24 7.42 4.06
CA ALA A 168 -13.69 6.25 4.73
C ALA A 168 -14.49 4.99 4.32
N PRO A 169 -13.95 3.77 4.51
CA PRO A 169 -12.67 3.42 5.17
C PRO A 169 -11.44 3.60 4.28
N GLY A 170 -10.28 3.83 4.92
CA GLY A 170 -8.97 3.61 4.30
C GLY A 170 -8.65 2.12 4.30
N MET A 171 -8.24 1.58 3.15
CA MET A 171 -8.11 0.12 2.95
C MET A 171 -7.07 -0.27 1.89
N ASN A 172 -6.01 0.53 1.73
CA ASN A 172 -4.79 0.04 1.07
C ASN A 172 -4.13 -1.06 1.91
N ILE A 173 -3.29 -1.88 1.28
CA ILE A 173 -2.57 -2.95 1.96
C ILE A 173 -1.33 -2.36 2.65
N GLN A 174 -1.06 -2.77 3.89
CA GLN A 174 0.09 -2.33 4.67
C GLN A 174 1.41 -3.02 4.22
N SER A 175 1.67 -3.10 2.91
CA SER A 175 2.81 -3.82 2.34
C SER A 175 4.17 -3.25 2.77
N TYR A 176 4.26 -1.92 2.89
CA TYR A 176 5.49 -1.22 3.23
C TYR A 176 5.43 -0.70 4.67
N LEU A 177 6.32 -1.20 5.53
CA LEU A 177 6.28 -1.00 6.98
C LEU A 177 6.33 0.49 7.40
N LEU A 178 7.04 1.30 6.62
CA LEU A 178 7.30 2.71 6.87
C LEU A 178 6.19 3.64 6.36
N ASN A 179 5.19 3.12 5.63
CA ASN A 179 4.13 3.94 5.03
C ASN A 179 3.39 4.79 6.07
N GLY A 180 3.46 6.12 5.94
CA GLY A 180 2.89 7.09 6.88
C GLY A 180 1.36 7.14 6.94
N ARG A 181 0.65 6.24 6.23
CA ARG A 181 -0.80 6.01 6.36
C ARG A 181 -1.18 4.63 6.93
N ASN A 182 -0.22 3.77 7.30
CA ASN A 182 -0.53 2.39 7.74
C ASN A 182 -1.55 2.30 8.88
N TYR A 183 -1.58 3.27 9.80
CA TYR A 183 -2.56 3.30 10.89
C TYR A 183 -4.02 3.46 10.41
N GLU A 184 -4.26 4.23 9.34
CA GLU A 184 -5.59 4.44 8.76
C GLU A 184 -5.95 3.39 7.70
N TYR A 185 -5.17 2.30 7.64
CA TYR A 185 -5.42 1.08 6.86
C TYR A 185 -5.56 -0.12 7.80
N PHE A 186 -6.18 -1.20 7.32
CA PHE A 186 -6.51 -2.36 8.17
C PHE A 186 -5.33 -3.34 8.38
N SER A 187 -4.73 -3.87 7.31
CA SER A 187 -3.85 -5.04 7.40
C SER A 187 -2.85 -5.16 6.23
N GLU A 188 -1.82 -5.99 6.39
CA GLU A 188 -1.01 -6.53 5.27
C GLU A 188 -1.73 -7.63 4.47
N ASP A 189 -2.89 -8.11 4.95
CA ASP A 189 -3.67 -9.17 4.32
C ASP A 189 -4.96 -8.64 3.64
N PRO A 190 -5.26 -9.08 2.39
CA PRO A 190 -6.44 -8.64 1.67
C PRO A 190 -7.77 -9.17 2.25
N ILE A 191 -7.80 -10.33 2.91
CA ILE A 191 -9.03 -10.90 3.47
C ILE A 191 -9.40 -10.16 4.76
N VAL A 192 -8.43 -9.90 5.65
CA VAL A 192 -8.65 -9.02 6.82
C VAL A 192 -9.09 -7.63 6.37
N THR A 193 -8.41 -7.06 5.37
CA THR A 193 -8.75 -5.73 4.84
C THR A 193 -10.15 -5.69 4.21
N GLY A 194 -10.52 -6.69 3.40
CA GLY A 194 -11.81 -6.78 2.73
C GLY A 194 -12.98 -7.03 3.68
N GLU A 195 -12.85 -7.97 4.62
CA GLU A 195 -13.89 -8.27 5.62
C GLU A 195 -14.14 -7.08 6.56
N MET A 196 -13.08 -6.41 7.04
CA MET A 196 -13.21 -5.26 7.94
C MET A 196 -13.77 -4.02 7.22
N ALA A 197 -13.35 -3.75 6.00
CA ALA A 197 -13.93 -2.69 5.19
C ALA A 197 -15.42 -2.96 4.88
N THR A 198 -15.77 -4.20 4.56
CA THR A 198 -17.16 -4.65 4.33
C THR A 198 -18.04 -4.43 5.57
N ALA A 199 -17.57 -4.83 6.75
CA ALA A 199 -18.27 -4.62 8.02
C ALA A 199 -18.51 -3.13 8.31
N PHE A 200 -17.47 -2.30 8.21
CA PHE A 200 -17.57 -0.86 8.44
C PHE A 200 -18.50 -0.18 7.44
N VAL A 201 -18.39 -0.52 6.15
CA VAL A 201 -19.26 0.02 5.10
C VAL A 201 -20.72 -0.34 5.34
N ASN A 202 -21.03 -1.59 5.71
CA ASN A 202 -22.42 -1.98 6.00
C ASN A 202 -22.99 -1.20 7.21
N GLY A 203 -22.21 -1.05 8.30
CA GLY A 203 -22.62 -0.24 9.46
C GLY A 203 -22.92 1.23 9.12
N VAL A 204 -22.19 1.83 8.18
CA VAL A 204 -22.47 3.22 7.72
C VAL A 204 -23.62 3.28 6.70
N GLN A 205 -23.71 2.32 5.77
CA GLN A 205 -24.61 2.40 4.62
C GLN A 205 -26.01 1.84 4.85
N GLU A 206 -26.21 0.81 5.68
CA GLU A 206 -27.56 0.38 6.09
C GLU A 206 -28.32 1.51 6.81
N GLN A 207 -27.55 2.37 7.47
CA GLN A 207 -27.98 3.56 8.16
C GLN A 207 -28.32 4.73 7.22
N GLY A 208 -27.99 4.64 5.92
CA GLY A 208 -28.44 5.56 4.87
C GLY A 208 -27.52 6.75 4.58
N ILE A 209 -26.23 6.63 4.93
CA ILE A 209 -25.14 7.55 4.59
C ILE A 209 -24.20 6.83 3.61
N GLY A 210 -23.60 7.54 2.64
CA GLY A 210 -22.65 6.91 1.71
C GLY A 210 -21.25 6.75 2.30
N THR A 211 -20.54 5.70 1.92
CA THR A 211 -19.09 5.57 2.16
C THR A 211 -18.28 5.75 0.89
N THR A 212 -17.01 6.11 1.07
CA THR A 212 -16.01 6.22 0.00
C THR A 212 -14.81 5.37 0.38
N ILE A 213 -14.70 4.16 -0.18
CA ILE A 213 -13.54 3.29 0.04
C ILE A 213 -12.30 3.89 -0.63
N LYS A 214 -11.15 3.93 0.06
CA LYS A 214 -9.96 4.65 -0.42
C LYS A 214 -8.62 3.97 -0.07
N HIS A 215 -7.55 4.10 -0.85
CA HIS A 215 -7.37 4.89 -2.09
C HIS A 215 -7.05 3.93 -3.26
N PHE A 216 -7.79 4.03 -4.36
CA PHE A 216 -7.81 3.05 -5.43
C PHE A 216 -6.83 3.43 -6.57
N ALA A 217 -5.67 2.80 -6.75
CA ALA A 217 -5.14 1.62 -6.04
C ALA A 217 -3.60 1.68 -5.91
N ALA A 218 -3.05 0.73 -5.14
CA ALA A 218 -1.61 0.61 -4.85
C ALA A 218 -0.96 1.85 -4.18
N TYR A 219 -1.75 2.62 -3.42
CA TYR A 219 -1.27 3.80 -2.69
C TYR A 219 -0.65 3.45 -1.34
N ASN A 220 0.46 2.73 -1.39
CA ASN A 220 1.08 2.07 -0.24
C ASN A 220 2.30 2.84 0.32
N GLN A 221 2.54 4.09 -0.09
CA GLN A 221 3.63 4.96 0.38
C GLN A 221 3.27 6.46 0.27
N ARG A 222 3.98 7.32 1.02
CA ARG A 222 3.84 8.80 1.01
C ARG A 222 5.08 9.56 0.61
N ALA A 223 6.26 8.94 0.57
CA ALA A 223 7.52 9.61 0.23
C ALA A 223 7.51 10.30 -1.15
N ASP A 224 6.72 9.78 -2.11
CA ASP A 224 6.25 10.53 -3.28
C ASP A 224 4.82 10.09 -3.63
N ASN A 225 3.85 10.99 -3.40
CA ASN A 225 2.45 10.77 -3.78
C ASN A 225 2.27 10.54 -5.30
N ASN A 226 3.20 11.02 -6.14
CA ASN A 226 3.10 11.00 -7.61
C ASN A 226 3.85 9.83 -8.28
N ILE A 227 4.40 8.91 -7.48
CA ILE A 227 5.23 7.81 -7.97
C ILE A 227 4.48 6.87 -8.91
N ASP A 228 5.22 6.22 -9.82
CA ASP A 228 4.70 5.12 -10.62
C ASP A 228 4.88 3.78 -9.89
N ALA A 229 3.78 3.25 -9.34
CA ALA A 229 3.75 1.90 -8.79
C ALA A 229 3.68 0.90 -9.95
N VAL A 230 4.73 0.09 -10.11
CA VAL A 230 4.80 -0.96 -11.14
C VAL A 230 4.54 -2.31 -10.50
N VAL A 231 3.42 -2.91 -10.85
CA VAL A 231 2.83 -4.09 -10.20
C VAL A 231 2.34 -5.07 -11.26
N SER A 232 2.52 -6.38 -11.04
CA SER A 232 1.94 -7.40 -11.91
C SER A 232 0.40 -7.38 -11.87
N GLN A 233 -0.26 -7.94 -12.88
CA GLN A 233 -1.72 -8.13 -12.83
C GLN A 233 -2.06 -9.10 -11.69
N ARG A 234 -1.21 -10.09 -11.47
CA ARG A 234 -1.38 -11.07 -10.39
C ARG A 234 -1.36 -10.45 -9.00
N ALA A 235 -0.31 -9.71 -8.63
CA ALA A 235 -0.23 -9.07 -7.31
C ALA A 235 -1.31 -8.00 -7.15
N LEU A 236 -1.69 -7.28 -8.22
CA LEU A 236 -2.88 -6.43 -8.20
C LEU A 236 -4.14 -7.22 -7.83
N ARG A 237 -4.46 -8.30 -8.57
CA ARG A 237 -5.69 -9.09 -8.39
C ARG A 237 -5.72 -9.86 -7.06
N GLU A 238 -4.61 -10.43 -6.61
CA GLU A 238 -4.51 -11.24 -5.39
C GLU A 238 -4.33 -10.40 -4.12
N ILE A 239 -3.62 -9.25 -4.18
CA ILE A 239 -3.28 -8.43 -3.00
C ILE A 239 -3.99 -7.07 -3.05
N TYR A 240 -3.54 -6.14 -3.90
CA TYR A 240 -3.86 -4.71 -3.75
C TYR A 240 -5.30 -4.32 -4.13
N LEU A 241 -5.93 -5.07 -5.02
CA LEU A 241 -7.31 -4.86 -5.45
C LEU A 241 -8.29 -5.79 -4.70
N LYS A 242 -7.81 -6.85 -4.05
CA LYS A 242 -8.67 -7.92 -3.52
C LYS A 242 -9.59 -7.48 -2.39
N GLY A 243 -9.11 -6.62 -1.48
CA GLY A 243 -9.98 -6.02 -0.45
C GLY A 243 -11.08 -5.13 -1.05
N PHE A 244 -10.75 -4.34 -2.09
CA PHE A 244 -11.69 -3.49 -2.81
C PHE A 244 -12.73 -4.35 -3.57
N GLU A 245 -12.32 -5.45 -4.22
CA GLU A 245 -13.21 -6.43 -4.86
C GLU A 245 -14.28 -6.94 -3.88
N MET A 246 -13.85 -7.40 -2.70
CA MET A 246 -14.75 -7.92 -1.65
C MET A 246 -15.74 -6.85 -1.20
N THR A 247 -15.26 -5.64 -0.89
CA THR A 247 -16.14 -4.57 -0.39
C THR A 247 -17.13 -4.08 -1.45
N VAL A 248 -16.72 -4.03 -2.74
CA VAL A 248 -17.63 -3.75 -3.86
C VAL A 248 -18.71 -4.83 -3.98
N ARG A 249 -18.31 -6.11 -3.94
CA ARG A 249 -19.20 -7.29 -4.03
C ARG A 249 -20.20 -7.37 -2.88
N ASP A 250 -19.73 -7.17 -1.65
CA ASP A 250 -20.44 -7.59 -0.43
C ASP A 250 -21.07 -6.43 0.36
N ALA A 251 -20.66 -5.18 0.11
CA ALA A 251 -21.19 -3.99 0.78
C ALA A 251 -21.67 -2.86 -0.17
N SER A 252 -21.34 -2.92 -1.47
CA SER A 252 -21.78 -1.96 -2.49
C SER A 252 -21.62 -0.48 -2.07
N PRO A 253 -20.38 0.00 -1.81
CA PRO A 253 -20.10 1.37 -1.39
C PRO A 253 -20.60 2.39 -2.44
N TRP A 254 -21.20 3.49 -1.97
CA TRP A 254 -21.73 4.53 -2.85
C TRP A 254 -20.63 5.23 -3.66
N ALA A 255 -19.41 5.26 -3.14
CA ALA A 255 -18.26 5.82 -3.84
C ALA A 255 -16.96 5.03 -3.61
N ILE A 256 -16.01 5.27 -4.50
CA ILE A 256 -14.60 4.91 -4.37
C ILE A 256 -13.77 6.17 -4.60
N MET A 257 -12.65 6.30 -3.90
CA MET A 257 -11.70 7.39 -4.10
C MET A 257 -10.43 6.86 -4.75
N ASP A 258 -10.10 7.41 -5.90
CA ASP A 258 -8.92 7.08 -6.69
C ASP A 258 -7.65 7.64 -6.01
N SER A 259 -6.49 7.01 -6.23
CA SER A 259 -5.24 7.41 -5.59
C SER A 259 -4.44 8.47 -6.37
N TYR A 260 -3.52 9.15 -5.66
CA TYR A 260 -2.63 10.15 -6.27
C TYR A 260 -1.58 9.55 -7.22
N ASN A 261 -1.18 8.29 -6.98
CA ASN A 261 -0.07 7.65 -7.69
C ASN A 261 -0.45 7.28 -9.14
N LYS A 262 0.58 6.98 -9.94
CA LYS A 262 0.37 6.19 -11.15
C LYS A 262 0.37 4.72 -10.79
N LEU A 263 -0.39 3.96 -11.57
CA LEU A 263 -0.32 2.51 -11.60
C LEU A 263 0.04 2.10 -13.02
N ASN A 264 1.17 1.40 -13.16
CA ASN A 264 1.65 0.85 -14.43
C ASN A 264 1.76 1.89 -15.56
N GLY A 265 2.21 3.10 -15.23
CA GLY A 265 2.48 4.22 -16.14
C GLY A 265 1.39 5.29 -16.22
N THR A 266 0.16 5.00 -15.76
CA THR A 266 -1.03 5.86 -15.92
C THR A 266 -1.54 6.32 -14.55
N TRP A 267 -1.92 7.59 -14.40
CA TRP A 267 -2.54 8.11 -13.17
C TRP A 267 -3.82 7.33 -12.84
N ALA A 268 -4.05 6.95 -11.58
CA ALA A 268 -5.22 6.16 -11.22
C ALA A 268 -6.54 6.84 -11.66
N THR A 269 -6.64 8.16 -11.50
CA THR A 269 -7.78 9.00 -11.92
C THR A 269 -7.96 9.11 -13.44
N GLU A 270 -7.02 8.65 -14.26
CA GLU A 270 -7.07 8.64 -15.74
C GLU A 270 -7.09 7.19 -16.30
N ASN A 271 -7.08 6.17 -15.44
CA ASN A 271 -6.83 4.79 -15.83
C ASN A 271 -8.13 4.05 -16.20
N GLU A 272 -8.52 4.07 -17.48
CA GLU A 272 -9.71 3.37 -18.00
C GLU A 272 -9.66 1.84 -17.76
N GLU A 273 -8.46 1.25 -17.74
CA GLU A 273 -8.25 -0.16 -17.42
C GLU A 273 -8.58 -0.50 -15.96
N LEU A 274 -8.30 0.41 -15.02
CA LEU A 274 -8.66 0.31 -13.61
C LEU A 274 -10.14 0.65 -13.38
N LEU A 275 -10.58 1.82 -13.85
CA LEU A 275 -11.88 2.42 -13.51
C LEU A 275 -13.06 1.92 -14.35
N LYS A 276 -12.80 1.23 -15.47
CA LYS A 276 -13.80 0.41 -16.17
C LYS A 276 -13.43 -1.05 -16.14
N GLY A 277 -12.29 -1.42 -16.76
CA GLY A 277 -11.92 -2.82 -17.02
C GLY A 277 -12.05 -3.69 -15.77
N VAL A 278 -11.43 -3.27 -14.67
CA VAL A 278 -11.61 -3.91 -13.36
C VAL A 278 -12.91 -3.46 -12.68
N LEU A 279 -12.99 -2.18 -12.30
CA LEU A 279 -13.99 -1.70 -11.34
C LEU A 279 -15.45 -1.90 -11.80
N ARG A 280 -15.76 -1.65 -13.07
CA ARG A 280 -17.14 -1.66 -13.60
C ARG A 280 -17.45 -2.89 -14.45
N ASP A 281 -16.52 -3.34 -15.29
CA ASP A 281 -16.75 -4.45 -16.23
C ASP A 281 -16.49 -5.83 -15.59
N ASP A 282 -15.47 -5.98 -14.74
CA ASP A 282 -15.25 -7.22 -13.97
C ASP A 282 -16.10 -7.28 -12.69
N TRP A 283 -16.10 -6.20 -11.88
CA TRP A 283 -16.75 -6.22 -10.55
C TRP A 283 -18.19 -5.69 -10.53
N GLY A 284 -18.65 -5.01 -11.58
CA GLY A 284 -20.02 -4.49 -11.63
C GLY A 284 -20.32 -3.29 -10.73
N PHE A 285 -19.30 -2.53 -10.29
CA PHE A 285 -19.49 -1.34 -9.44
C PHE A 285 -20.46 -0.33 -10.07
N SER A 286 -21.45 0.11 -9.28
CA SER A 286 -22.50 1.06 -9.70
C SER A 286 -22.52 2.36 -8.88
N GLY A 287 -21.47 2.63 -8.11
CA GLY A 287 -21.27 3.89 -7.40
C GLY A 287 -20.59 4.96 -8.27
N ILE A 288 -19.96 5.94 -7.62
CA ILE A 288 -19.09 6.94 -8.28
C ILE A 288 -17.62 6.73 -7.94
N ALA A 289 -16.73 6.95 -8.90
CA ALA A 289 -15.32 7.21 -8.64
C ALA A 289 -15.11 8.73 -8.42
N MET A 290 -14.31 9.10 -7.42
CA MET A 290 -13.89 10.48 -7.19
C MET A 290 -12.38 10.55 -7.04
N THR A 291 -11.78 11.67 -7.41
CA THR A 291 -10.37 11.91 -7.10
C THR A 291 -10.17 12.03 -5.58
N ASP A 292 -8.96 11.74 -5.07
CA ASP A 292 -8.48 12.38 -3.84
C ASP A 292 -8.37 13.91 -4.08
N TRP A 293 -7.88 14.70 -3.11
CA TRP A 293 -7.79 16.16 -3.21
C TRP A 293 -6.63 16.58 -4.13
N GLU A 294 -6.82 16.35 -5.44
CA GLU A 294 -5.80 16.49 -6.47
C GLU A 294 -5.50 17.96 -6.83
N PHE A 295 -4.21 18.30 -6.81
CA PHE A 295 -3.68 19.60 -7.18
C PHE A 295 -2.50 19.46 -8.15
N GLY A 296 -2.78 19.26 -9.44
CA GLY A 296 -1.73 19.09 -10.45
C GLY A 296 -2.24 19.02 -11.89
N ASP A 297 -1.31 18.86 -12.83
CA ASP A 297 -1.61 18.69 -14.25
C ASP A 297 -2.14 17.26 -14.53
N ARG A 298 -3.48 17.11 -14.49
CA ARG A 298 -4.23 15.91 -14.93
C ARG A 298 -4.96 16.20 -16.25
N ASP A 299 -5.14 15.19 -17.10
CA ASP A 299 -5.94 15.35 -18.32
C ASP A 299 -7.42 15.13 -18.04
N ILE A 300 -8.17 16.23 -17.97
CA ILE A 300 -9.61 16.25 -17.72
C ILE A 300 -10.41 15.43 -18.76
N GLU A 301 -9.95 15.34 -20.01
CA GLU A 301 -10.62 14.49 -21.00
C GLU A 301 -10.44 13.02 -20.65
N GLU A 302 -9.23 12.60 -20.30
CA GLU A 302 -8.96 11.21 -19.93
C GLU A 302 -9.54 10.83 -18.56
N GLN A 303 -9.58 11.73 -17.56
CA GLN A 303 -10.29 11.48 -16.30
C GLN A 303 -11.79 11.22 -16.53
N MET A 304 -12.45 12.09 -17.30
CA MET A 304 -13.87 11.91 -17.65
C MET A 304 -14.09 10.65 -18.50
N ARG A 305 -13.14 10.30 -19.37
CA ARG A 305 -13.18 9.07 -20.19
C ARG A 305 -13.00 7.81 -19.37
N ALA A 306 -12.06 7.77 -18.43
CA ALA A 306 -11.81 6.61 -17.56
C ALA A 306 -13.03 6.28 -16.68
N GLY A 307 -13.86 7.26 -16.36
CA GLY A 307 -15.05 7.09 -15.53
C GLY A 307 -14.89 7.66 -14.12
N THR A 308 -13.94 8.58 -13.94
CA THR A 308 -13.85 9.45 -12.77
C THR A 308 -15.03 10.40 -12.81
N ASN A 309 -15.95 10.27 -11.85
CA ASN A 309 -17.21 11.00 -11.86
C ASN A 309 -17.07 12.39 -11.23
N LEU A 310 -16.30 12.53 -10.16
CA LEU A 310 -16.26 13.74 -9.33
C LEU A 310 -14.82 14.20 -9.06
N LEU A 311 -14.48 15.39 -9.54
CA LEU A 311 -13.17 16.01 -9.34
C LEU A 311 -13.17 16.83 -8.05
N MET A 312 -12.37 16.43 -7.07
CA MET A 312 -12.28 17.03 -5.73
C MET A 312 -10.90 17.69 -5.48
N PRO A 313 -10.84 18.80 -4.70
CA PRO A 313 -11.96 19.58 -4.17
C PRO A 313 -12.72 20.40 -5.22
N GLY A 314 -12.18 20.51 -6.44
CA GLY A 314 -12.78 21.25 -7.56
C GLY A 314 -12.20 22.66 -7.78
N ARG A 315 -12.13 23.07 -9.05
CA ARG A 315 -11.69 24.40 -9.53
C ARG A 315 -12.56 24.85 -10.71
N GLU A 316 -12.86 26.14 -10.86
CA GLU A 316 -13.62 26.66 -12.03
C GLU A 316 -12.92 26.32 -13.36
N GLU A 317 -11.58 26.23 -13.37
CA GLU A 317 -10.79 25.78 -14.52
C GLU A 317 -11.12 24.34 -14.96
N GLN A 318 -11.49 23.45 -14.02
CA GLN A 318 -11.93 22.08 -14.35
C GLN A 318 -13.34 22.09 -14.96
N VAL A 319 -14.26 22.92 -14.45
CA VAL A 319 -15.60 23.10 -15.03
C VAL A 319 -15.50 23.61 -16.47
N GLN A 320 -14.67 24.63 -16.69
CA GLN A 320 -14.41 25.15 -18.04
C GLN A 320 -13.69 24.13 -18.92
N GLY A 321 -12.77 23.33 -18.39
CA GLY A 321 -12.09 22.24 -19.10
C GLY A 321 -13.06 21.19 -19.66
N ILE A 322 -13.94 20.65 -18.81
CA ILE A 322 -14.98 19.69 -19.23
C ILE A 322 -15.91 20.33 -20.29
N PHE A 323 -16.30 21.59 -20.08
CA PHE A 323 -17.14 22.32 -21.02
C PHE A 323 -16.47 22.54 -22.39
N GLU A 324 -15.19 22.93 -22.41
CA GLU A 324 -14.42 23.12 -23.65
C GLU A 324 -14.13 21.80 -24.37
N ALA A 325 -13.81 20.73 -23.62
CA ALA A 325 -13.63 19.38 -24.18
C ALA A 325 -14.87 18.90 -24.94
N VAL A 326 -16.07 19.02 -24.37
CA VAL A 326 -17.32 18.61 -25.02
C VAL A 326 -17.67 19.51 -26.21
N ASN A 327 -17.56 20.83 -26.07
CA ASN A 327 -17.90 21.76 -27.16
C ASN A 327 -16.86 21.77 -28.30
N GLY A 328 -15.59 21.44 -28.00
CA GLY A 328 -14.53 21.22 -28.99
C GLY A 328 -14.61 19.86 -29.68
N GLY A 329 -15.30 18.89 -29.07
CA GLY A 329 -15.41 17.51 -29.56
C GLY A 329 -14.23 16.60 -29.17
N GLY A 330 -13.47 16.98 -28.14
CA GLY A 330 -12.49 16.12 -27.48
C GLY A 330 -13.18 15.07 -26.61
N LEU A 331 -14.15 15.47 -25.78
CA LEU A 331 -15.00 14.57 -24.99
C LEU A 331 -16.37 14.36 -25.67
N GLU A 332 -16.86 13.12 -25.72
CA GLU A 332 -18.24 12.86 -26.17
C GLU A 332 -19.24 13.26 -25.07
N GLU A 333 -20.26 14.08 -25.40
CA GLU A 333 -21.31 14.47 -24.45
C GLU A 333 -22.02 13.26 -23.82
N LYS A 334 -22.05 12.11 -24.49
CA LYS A 334 -22.58 10.85 -23.94
C LYS A 334 -21.79 10.37 -22.70
N VAL A 335 -20.48 10.57 -22.66
CA VAL A 335 -19.63 10.22 -21.50
C VAL A 335 -20.00 11.12 -20.32
N LEU A 336 -20.00 12.44 -20.53
CA LEU A 336 -20.43 13.41 -19.53
C LEU A 336 -21.86 13.13 -19.02
N ASN A 337 -22.79 12.80 -19.93
CA ASN A 337 -24.16 12.40 -19.57
C ASN A 337 -24.22 11.11 -18.75
N ASN A 338 -23.30 10.16 -18.92
CA ASN A 338 -23.25 8.94 -18.10
C ASN A 338 -22.72 9.26 -16.69
N ASN A 339 -21.58 9.95 -16.60
CA ASN A 339 -20.94 10.29 -15.31
C ASN A 339 -21.90 11.12 -14.43
N VAL A 340 -22.68 12.02 -15.05
CA VAL A 340 -23.77 12.79 -14.40
C VAL A 340 -24.93 11.89 -13.91
N LYS A 341 -25.30 10.83 -14.64
CA LYS A 341 -26.38 9.92 -14.21
C LYS A 341 -25.99 9.09 -12.99
N GLU A 342 -24.74 8.62 -12.94
CA GLU A 342 -24.16 7.95 -11.79
C GLU A 342 -24.14 8.89 -10.58
N MET A 343 -23.66 10.13 -10.76
CA MET A 343 -23.66 11.16 -9.71
C MET A 343 -25.07 11.51 -9.20
N LEU A 344 -26.04 11.67 -10.09
CA LEU A 344 -27.45 11.87 -9.70
C LEU A 344 -28.05 10.63 -9.01
N GLY A 345 -27.57 9.43 -9.36
CA GLY A 345 -27.91 8.17 -8.71
C GLY A 345 -27.46 8.10 -7.25
N ILE A 346 -26.33 8.73 -6.90
CA ILE A 346 -25.91 8.92 -5.51
C ILE A 346 -26.72 10.04 -4.84
N ILE A 347 -26.87 11.19 -5.50
CA ILE A 347 -27.61 12.34 -4.93
C ILE A 347 -29.03 11.96 -4.53
N VAL A 348 -29.77 11.15 -5.29
CA VAL A 348 -31.14 10.75 -4.91
C VAL A 348 -31.23 9.85 -3.66
N GLN A 349 -30.11 9.29 -3.20
CA GLN A 349 -30.04 8.42 -2.02
C GLN A 349 -29.73 9.18 -0.72
N THR A 350 -29.21 10.41 -0.78
CA THR A 350 -28.65 11.06 0.42
C THR A 350 -29.71 11.69 1.34
N PRO A 351 -29.42 11.88 2.65
CA PRO A 351 -30.29 12.61 3.58
C PRO A 351 -30.63 14.03 3.11
N THR A 352 -29.67 14.75 2.52
CA THR A 352 -29.89 16.10 1.97
C THR A 352 -30.96 16.10 0.87
N PHE A 353 -30.94 15.14 -0.06
CA PHE A 353 -31.99 15.03 -1.09
C PHE A 353 -33.34 14.61 -0.51
N LYS A 354 -33.34 13.68 0.45
CA LYS A 354 -34.53 13.28 1.23
C LYS A 354 -35.10 14.44 2.08
N ARG A 355 -34.35 15.53 2.24
CA ARG A 355 -34.66 16.73 3.04
C ARG A 355 -34.77 16.44 4.54
N GLU A 356 -33.95 15.52 5.00
CA GLU A 356 -33.73 15.28 6.41
C GLU A 356 -33.07 16.53 7.04
N THR A 357 -33.31 16.78 8.32
CA THR A 357 -32.88 18.01 9.00
C THR A 357 -31.81 17.66 10.03
N PRO A 358 -30.55 18.14 9.87
CA PRO A 358 -29.47 17.88 10.82
C PRO A 358 -29.85 18.32 12.24
N SER A 359 -29.61 17.46 13.23
CA SER A 359 -29.89 17.78 14.64
C SER A 359 -28.83 18.71 15.23
N ASN A 360 -27.60 18.66 14.72
CA ASN A 360 -26.38 19.24 15.29
C ASN A 360 -26.15 18.85 16.75
N ASN A 361 -26.65 17.69 17.16
CA ASN A 361 -26.54 17.13 18.51
C ASN A 361 -26.67 15.59 18.42
N PRO A 362 -25.59 14.85 18.07
CA PRO A 362 -25.52 13.40 18.22
C PRO A 362 -25.45 12.99 19.70
N ASP A 363 -25.52 11.68 19.98
CA ASP A 363 -25.23 11.12 21.31
C ASP A 363 -23.81 10.51 21.31
N LEU A 364 -22.82 11.34 21.60
CA LEU A 364 -21.41 10.94 21.69
C LEU A 364 -21.15 9.96 22.85
N GLY A 365 -22.11 9.73 23.76
CA GLY A 365 -21.96 8.78 24.86
C GLY A 365 -22.00 7.32 24.41
N GLU A 366 -22.75 7.02 23.35
CA GLU A 366 -22.80 5.69 22.73
C GLU A 366 -21.53 5.45 21.90
N GLY A 367 -21.12 6.43 21.09
CA GLY A 367 -19.85 6.41 20.36
C GLY A 367 -18.63 6.21 21.27
N ALA A 368 -18.55 6.95 22.38
CA ALA A 368 -17.48 6.78 23.38
C ALA A 368 -17.46 5.36 23.98
N ALA A 369 -18.62 4.79 24.32
CA ALA A 369 -18.69 3.42 24.87
C ALA A 369 -18.19 2.37 23.85
N ILE A 370 -18.55 2.53 22.58
CA ILE A 370 -18.09 1.67 21.48
C ILE A 370 -16.58 1.88 21.23
N SER A 371 -16.10 3.12 21.27
CA SER A 371 -14.66 3.43 21.17
C SER A 371 -13.85 2.75 22.27
N ARG A 372 -14.34 2.71 23.51
CA ARG A 372 -13.66 2.02 24.63
C ARG A 372 -13.65 0.49 24.43
N LYS A 373 -14.76 -0.09 23.96
CA LYS A 373 -14.86 -1.53 23.61
C LYS A 373 -13.86 -1.90 22.51
N ALA A 374 -13.86 -1.16 21.41
CA ALA A 374 -12.97 -1.38 20.27
C ALA A 374 -11.48 -1.16 20.62
N ALA A 375 -11.19 -0.17 21.47
CA ALA A 375 -9.84 0.04 22.02
C ALA A 375 -9.36 -1.18 22.83
N ALA A 376 -10.17 -1.68 23.77
CA ALA A 376 -9.77 -2.77 24.65
C ALA A 376 -9.76 -4.15 23.94
N GLU A 377 -10.70 -4.41 23.02
CA GLU A 377 -10.67 -5.65 22.21
C GLU A 377 -9.57 -5.65 21.13
N GLY A 378 -9.11 -4.48 20.68
CA GLY A 378 -8.06 -4.33 19.68
C GLY A 378 -6.64 -4.20 20.25
N MET A 379 -6.49 -4.09 21.57
CA MET A 379 -5.18 -4.16 22.23
C MET A 379 -4.61 -5.58 22.13
N VAL A 380 -3.40 -5.70 21.57
CA VAL A 380 -2.71 -6.97 21.38
C VAL A 380 -1.72 -7.17 22.53
N LEU A 381 -1.90 -8.23 23.31
CA LEU A 381 -0.94 -8.63 24.33
C LEU A 381 0.21 -9.40 23.64
N LEU A 382 1.37 -8.74 23.52
CA LEU A 382 2.54 -9.31 22.84
C LEU A 382 3.42 -10.15 23.77
N GLN A 383 3.47 -9.81 25.06
CA GLN A 383 4.29 -10.52 26.05
C GLN A 383 3.64 -10.51 27.44
N ASN A 384 3.72 -11.63 28.17
CA ASN A 384 3.23 -11.76 29.56
C ASN A 384 4.04 -12.79 30.37
N ASN A 385 5.30 -12.47 30.67
CA ASN A 385 6.22 -13.32 31.42
C ASN A 385 5.75 -13.50 32.87
N ASP A 386 5.86 -14.72 33.41
CA ASP A 386 5.42 -15.13 34.76
C ASP A 386 3.93 -14.88 35.12
N LYS A 387 3.05 -14.56 34.15
CA LYS A 387 1.72 -13.95 34.40
C LYS A 387 1.83 -12.64 35.19
N THR A 388 2.60 -11.70 34.65
CA THR A 388 2.73 -10.33 35.17
C THR A 388 1.47 -9.49 34.98
N LEU A 389 0.71 -9.78 33.93
CA LEU A 389 -0.58 -9.17 33.62
C LEU A 389 -1.71 -10.20 33.82
N PRO A 390 -2.87 -9.80 34.37
CA PRO A 390 -3.24 -8.44 34.81
C PRO A 390 -2.61 -8.03 36.16
N ILE A 391 -2.61 -6.73 36.45
CA ILE A 391 -2.12 -6.11 37.69
C ILE A 391 -3.32 -5.77 38.60
N ASP A 392 -3.38 -6.34 39.80
CA ASP A 392 -4.41 -6.03 40.81
C ASP A 392 -4.40 -4.51 41.13
N SER A 393 -5.57 -3.86 41.01
CA SER A 393 -5.72 -2.39 41.11
C SER A 393 -5.42 -1.78 42.47
N SER A 394 -5.14 -2.58 43.51
CA SER A 394 -4.59 -2.08 44.78
C SER A 394 -3.08 -1.84 44.75
N HIS A 395 -2.39 -2.23 43.67
CA HIS A 395 -0.98 -1.93 43.45
C HIS A 395 -0.77 -0.46 43.11
N SER A 396 0.40 0.05 43.49
CA SER A 396 0.86 1.37 43.10
C SER A 396 1.77 1.30 41.87
N ILE A 397 1.65 2.27 40.96
CA ILE A 397 2.33 2.25 39.65
C ILE A 397 3.10 3.56 39.43
N SER A 398 4.31 3.45 38.87
CA SER A 398 4.99 4.58 38.24
C SER A 398 4.89 4.46 36.72
N VAL A 399 4.48 5.54 36.05
CA VAL A 399 4.46 5.63 34.60
C VAL A 399 5.72 6.34 34.10
N PHE A 400 6.30 5.82 33.02
CA PHE A 400 7.51 6.32 32.35
C PHE A 400 7.23 6.57 30.87
N GLY A 401 8.09 7.36 30.24
CA GLY A 401 7.93 7.89 28.89
C GLY A 401 7.21 9.24 28.88
N THR A 402 7.72 10.18 28.08
CA THR A 402 7.06 11.43 27.70
C THR A 402 5.67 11.25 27.06
N PRO A 403 5.32 10.14 26.37
CA PRO A 403 3.95 9.88 25.90
C PRO A 403 2.92 9.70 27.02
N GLN A 404 3.32 9.62 28.30
CA GLN A 404 2.36 9.70 29.41
C GLN A 404 1.77 11.11 29.60
N VAL A 405 2.49 12.15 29.14
CA VAL A 405 2.05 13.55 29.16
C VAL A 405 1.40 13.91 27.83
N GLU A 406 2.06 13.57 26.71
CA GLU A 406 1.51 13.74 25.37
C GLU A 406 0.91 12.43 24.81
N THR A 407 -0.04 11.81 25.52
CA THR A 407 -0.68 10.56 25.08
C THR A 407 -1.33 10.70 23.70
N LYS A 408 -1.09 9.76 22.79
CA LYS A 408 -1.47 9.87 21.37
C LYS A 408 -2.70 9.00 21.08
N THR A 409 -3.87 9.60 21.02
CA THR A 409 -5.16 8.90 20.84
C THR A 409 -5.53 8.59 19.38
N GLY A 410 -4.89 9.24 18.41
CA GLY A 410 -5.25 9.16 16.99
C GLY A 410 -4.23 9.81 16.08
N GLY A 411 -4.35 9.50 14.80
CA GLY A 411 -3.51 10.06 13.74
C GLY A 411 -3.80 11.53 13.43
N ARG A 412 -3.12 12.02 12.40
CA ARG A 412 -3.17 13.41 11.92
C ARG A 412 -3.72 13.46 10.49
N GLY A 413 -3.60 14.61 9.82
CA GLY A 413 -4.07 14.79 8.45
C GLY A 413 -5.57 14.52 8.33
N SER A 414 -5.97 13.77 7.30
CA SER A 414 -7.37 13.41 7.05
C SER A 414 -8.02 12.60 8.16
N ALA A 415 -7.26 11.83 8.95
CA ALA A 415 -7.79 11.00 10.03
C ALA A 415 -7.98 11.75 11.36
N LEU A 416 -7.62 13.04 11.44
CA LEU A 416 -7.78 13.84 12.65
C LEU A 416 -9.28 14.00 13.02
N VAL A 417 -9.62 13.77 14.28
CA VAL A 417 -10.97 14.01 14.83
C VAL A 417 -10.86 14.87 16.09
N GLU A 418 -11.66 15.95 16.15
CA GLU A 418 -11.78 16.78 17.34
C GLU A 418 -12.80 16.18 18.31
N ALA A 419 -12.28 15.49 19.33
CA ALA A 419 -13.08 14.84 20.37
C ALA A 419 -13.46 15.81 21.51
N PRO A 420 -14.58 15.60 22.23
CA PRO A 420 -15.01 16.47 23.33
C PRO A 420 -14.12 16.34 24.59
N TYR A 421 -13.31 15.28 24.66
CA TYR A 421 -12.26 15.02 25.63
C TYR A 421 -11.35 13.91 25.09
N GLU A 422 -10.18 13.72 25.69
CA GLU A 422 -9.28 12.60 25.43
C GLU A 422 -8.72 12.10 26.76
N VAL A 423 -8.64 10.77 26.95
CA VAL A 423 -8.20 10.15 28.21
C VAL A 423 -6.75 9.70 28.11
N GLY A 424 -5.85 10.50 28.67
CA GLY A 424 -4.42 10.19 28.75
C GLY A 424 -4.14 8.95 29.61
N VAL A 425 -2.98 8.30 29.41
CA VAL A 425 -2.64 7.05 30.11
C VAL A 425 -2.73 7.19 31.65
N PRO A 426 -2.10 8.19 32.31
CA PRO A 426 -2.16 8.32 33.76
C PRO A 426 -3.59 8.50 34.30
N GLU A 427 -4.41 9.34 33.65
CA GLU A 427 -5.80 9.55 34.09
C GLU A 427 -6.62 8.25 33.99
N GLY A 428 -6.41 7.49 32.92
CA GLY A 428 -7.00 6.16 32.75
C GLY A 428 -6.67 5.18 33.86
N LEU A 429 -5.40 5.11 34.27
CA LEU A 429 -4.96 4.22 35.34
C LEU A 429 -5.47 4.66 36.72
N GLU A 430 -5.57 5.96 37.00
CA GLU A 430 -6.23 6.46 38.22
C GLU A 430 -7.72 6.12 38.24
N ARG A 431 -8.41 6.22 37.10
CA ARG A 431 -9.83 5.83 36.96
C ARG A 431 -10.05 4.33 37.14
N ALA A 432 -9.10 3.50 36.70
CA ALA A 432 -9.07 2.05 36.95
C ALA A 432 -8.71 1.68 38.42
N GLY A 433 -8.28 2.66 39.21
CA GLY A 433 -8.09 2.56 40.66
C GLY A 433 -6.65 2.45 41.14
N TYR A 434 -5.66 2.41 40.24
CA TYR A 434 -4.24 2.34 40.61
C TYR A 434 -3.78 3.58 41.36
N GLN A 435 -2.87 3.41 42.33
CA GLN A 435 -2.23 4.55 42.99
C GLN A 435 -0.97 4.99 42.22
N LEU A 436 -1.03 6.12 41.52
CA LEU A 436 0.11 6.62 40.73
C LEU A 436 1.16 7.40 41.55
N ASN A 437 2.40 7.39 41.05
CA ASN A 437 3.53 8.16 41.57
C ASN A 437 3.51 9.61 41.04
N SER A 438 2.67 10.47 41.63
CA SER A 438 2.53 11.89 41.23
C SER A 438 3.87 12.64 41.20
N ASP A 439 4.79 12.35 42.13
CA ASP A 439 6.14 12.96 42.19
C ASP A 439 7.00 12.68 40.93
N LEU A 440 6.64 11.68 40.11
CA LEU A 440 7.28 11.36 38.84
C LEU A 440 6.54 12.01 37.66
N PHE A 441 5.19 12.01 37.69
CA PHE A 441 4.40 12.70 36.67
C PHE A 441 4.69 14.21 36.65
N GLU A 442 4.75 14.87 37.82
CA GLU A 442 5.13 16.28 37.93
C GLU A 442 6.50 16.59 37.32
N LYS A 443 7.42 15.62 37.27
CA LYS A 443 8.74 15.78 36.60
C LYS A 443 8.64 15.64 35.09
N TYR A 444 7.89 14.66 34.60
CA TYR A 444 7.65 14.51 33.16
C TYR A 444 6.89 15.71 32.60
N GLU A 445 5.91 16.27 33.31
CA GLU A 445 5.25 17.54 32.95
C GLU A 445 6.27 18.68 32.82
N GLN A 446 7.15 18.87 33.84
CA GLN A 446 8.18 19.92 33.81
C GLN A 446 9.21 19.72 32.68
N TYR A 447 9.59 18.48 32.39
CA TYR A 447 10.53 18.14 31.32
C TYR A 447 9.93 18.42 29.92
N VAL A 448 8.66 18.03 29.72
CA VAL A 448 7.92 18.32 28.49
C VAL A 448 7.67 19.82 28.33
N GLU A 449 7.29 20.55 29.39
CA GLU A 449 7.14 22.02 29.36
C GLU A 449 8.47 22.72 29.02
N GLU A 450 9.61 22.27 29.60
CA GLU A 450 10.92 22.83 29.28
C GLU A 450 11.32 22.61 27.82
N LEU A 451 11.14 21.39 27.28
CA LEU A 451 11.45 21.09 25.87
C LEU A 451 10.52 21.83 24.90
N ARG A 452 9.20 21.81 25.12
CA ARG A 452 8.23 22.53 24.28
C ARG A 452 8.40 24.06 24.32
N GLY A 453 9.14 24.58 25.31
CA GLY A 453 9.60 25.97 25.38
C GLY A 453 10.84 26.30 24.54
N THR A 454 11.35 25.38 23.70
CA THR A 454 12.57 25.57 22.88
C THR A 454 12.27 25.60 21.37
N GLU A 455 13.08 26.36 20.62
CA GLU A 455 13.04 26.46 19.14
C GLU A 455 13.30 25.11 18.41
N GLU A 456 13.74 24.07 19.12
CA GLU A 456 14.02 22.73 18.57
C GLU A 456 12.82 21.79 18.70
N TYR A 457 11.97 21.97 19.72
CA TYR A 457 10.81 21.11 20.01
C TYR A 457 9.49 21.88 20.16
N GLU A 458 9.43 23.18 19.83
CA GLU A 458 8.17 23.92 19.81
C GLU A 458 7.17 23.28 18.84
N GLN A 459 5.93 23.11 19.29
CA GLN A 459 4.83 22.74 18.40
C GLN A 459 4.32 24.03 17.75
N THR A 460 4.22 24.08 16.42
CA THR A 460 3.68 25.25 15.74
C THR A 460 2.22 25.03 15.39
N ASP A 461 1.33 25.86 15.94
CA ASP A 461 -0.04 25.98 15.44
C ASP A 461 0.00 26.42 13.97
N GLY A 462 -0.73 25.72 13.11
CA GLY A 462 -0.75 25.95 11.67
C GLY A 462 -1.98 25.36 11.01
N ASP A 463 -2.07 25.52 9.70
CA ASP A 463 -3.00 24.74 8.88
C ASP A 463 -2.49 23.30 8.68
N PHE A 464 -3.29 22.51 7.96
CA PHE A 464 -3.07 21.11 7.59
C PHE A 464 -1.68 20.82 6.97
N PHE A 465 -1.00 21.82 6.40
CA PHE A 465 0.29 21.70 5.73
C PHE A 465 1.46 22.33 6.51
N SER A 466 1.18 23.09 7.58
CA SER A 466 2.17 23.95 8.25
C SER A 466 2.33 23.73 9.75
N ALA A 467 1.48 22.90 10.38
CA ALA A 467 1.63 22.55 11.79
C ALA A 467 2.74 21.50 12.01
N THR A 468 3.72 21.79 12.87
CA THR A 468 4.83 20.86 13.20
C THR A 468 4.72 20.35 14.63
N TYR A 469 5.10 19.09 14.83
CA TYR A 469 5.01 18.42 16.14
C TYR A 469 6.24 17.55 16.41
N PRO A 470 7.43 18.14 16.65
CA PRO A 470 8.67 17.38 16.81
C PRO A 470 8.56 16.30 17.89
N THR A 471 9.06 15.10 17.58
CA THR A 471 9.20 14.02 18.56
C THR A 471 10.18 14.43 19.67
N LEU A 472 9.86 14.15 20.93
CA LEU A 472 10.68 14.52 22.08
C LEU A 472 11.72 13.43 22.38
N PRO A 473 12.97 13.79 22.77
CA PRO A 473 13.88 12.84 23.40
C PRO A 473 13.34 12.40 24.76
N GLU A 474 13.71 11.21 25.21
CA GLU A 474 13.32 10.73 26.54
C GLU A 474 14.18 11.29 27.67
N MET A 475 13.56 11.38 28.85
CA MET A 475 14.21 11.86 30.07
C MET A 475 15.22 10.83 30.59
N ASP A 476 16.41 11.29 31.01
CA ASP A 476 17.32 10.45 31.82
C ASP A 476 16.66 10.18 33.17
N VAL A 477 16.10 8.98 33.33
CA VAL A 477 15.42 8.53 34.54
C VAL A 477 16.33 7.74 35.50
N THR A 478 17.66 7.88 35.44
CA THR A 478 18.58 7.05 36.24
C THR A 478 18.36 7.18 37.76
N GLU A 479 18.08 8.38 38.30
CA GLU A 479 17.74 8.53 39.74
C GLU A 479 16.24 8.31 40.01
N GLU A 480 15.40 8.69 39.05
CA GLU A 480 13.94 8.60 39.06
C GLU A 480 13.46 7.15 39.13
N ALA A 481 14.02 6.26 38.31
CA ALA A 481 13.70 4.83 38.27
C ALA A 481 13.96 4.15 39.63
N ILE A 482 15.09 4.48 40.28
CA ILE A 482 15.42 3.99 41.62
C ILE A 482 14.43 4.54 42.66
N SER A 483 14.15 5.85 42.64
CA SER A 483 13.18 6.45 43.56
C SER A 483 11.73 6.00 43.30
N ALA A 484 11.41 5.54 42.10
CA ALA A 484 10.11 5.01 41.72
C ALA A 484 9.97 3.56 42.19
N ALA A 485 10.98 2.72 41.93
CA ALA A 485 11.02 1.34 42.43
C ALA A 485 10.93 1.26 43.97
N ASP A 486 11.50 2.23 44.69
CA ASP A 486 11.34 2.36 46.16
C ASP A 486 9.91 2.75 46.61
N LYS A 487 9.10 3.37 45.75
CA LYS A 487 7.76 3.89 46.06
C LYS A 487 6.61 3.02 45.58
N THR A 488 6.73 2.43 44.40
CA THR A 488 5.62 1.77 43.70
C THR A 488 5.89 0.30 43.38
N ASP A 489 4.84 -0.49 43.19
CA ASP A 489 4.90 -1.95 43.10
C ASP A 489 5.18 -2.47 41.68
N ALA A 490 4.79 -1.72 40.64
CA ALA A 490 5.10 -1.99 39.24
C ALA A 490 5.45 -0.71 38.46
N ALA A 491 6.08 -0.88 37.29
CA ALA A 491 6.33 0.19 36.33
C ALA A 491 5.54 -0.05 35.04
N VAL A 492 5.03 1.04 34.45
CA VAL A 492 4.50 1.07 33.09
C VAL A 492 5.36 2.04 32.27
N ILE A 493 5.91 1.60 31.15
CA ILE A 493 6.66 2.43 30.20
C ILE A 493 5.79 2.64 28.97
N VAL A 494 5.45 3.88 28.63
CA VAL A 494 4.72 4.20 27.40
C VAL A 494 5.73 4.63 26.34
N LEU A 495 5.77 3.92 25.21
CA LEU A 495 6.62 4.21 24.06
C LEU A 495 5.74 4.67 22.89
N SER A 496 6.26 5.59 22.08
CA SER A 496 5.53 6.22 20.96
C SER A 496 6.46 6.46 19.80
N SER A 497 5.99 6.18 18.58
CA SER A 497 6.60 6.70 17.36
C SER A 497 6.18 8.17 17.14
N GLU A 498 6.71 8.81 16.11
CA GLU A 498 6.00 9.93 15.49
C GLU A 498 4.65 9.44 14.91
N PHE A 499 3.74 10.38 14.61
CA PHE A 499 2.37 10.09 14.21
C PHE A 499 1.93 10.91 12.99
N GLY A 500 1.79 10.25 11.84
CA GLY A 500 1.13 10.75 10.65
C GLY A 500 1.64 12.09 10.15
N SER A 501 2.97 12.27 10.07
CA SER A 501 3.58 13.48 9.53
C SER A 501 3.09 13.73 8.09
N TYR A 502 2.51 14.91 7.86
CA TYR A 502 1.72 15.12 6.64
C TYR A 502 2.61 15.19 5.40
N GLY A 503 2.45 14.23 4.50
CA GLY A 503 3.18 14.17 3.23
C GLY A 503 4.49 13.37 3.30
N SER A 504 4.70 12.59 4.37
CA SER A 504 5.90 11.77 4.56
C SER A 504 5.57 10.36 5.01
N ASP A 505 6.52 9.46 4.75
CA ASP A 505 6.63 8.16 5.40
C ASP A 505 7.53 8.26 6.64
N ARG A 506 7.48 7.25 7.50
CA ARG A 506 8.46 7.05 8.58
C ARG A 506 9.86 6.91 7.99
N SER A 507 10.88 7.41 8.69
CA SER A 507 12.26 7.04 8.38
C SER A 507 12.53 5.60 8.80
N LYS A 508 13.60 5.00 8.27
CA LYS A 508 14.09 3.70 8.75
C LYS A 508 14.51 3.78 10.21
N GLU A 509 15.08 4.92 10.61
CA GLU A 509 15.45 5.21 11.99
C GLU A 509 14.23 5.13 12.93
N ASP A 510 13.04 5.58 12.52
CA ASP A 510 11.78 5.48 13.30
C ASP A 510 11.23 4.05 13.45
N TYR A 511 11.85 3.03 12.82
CA TYR A 511 11.55 1.63 13.15
C TYR A 511 12.20 1.20 14.48
N TYR A 512 13.35 1.77 14.82
CA TYR A 512 14.12 1.42 16.01
C TYR A 512 13.89 2.43 17.13
N LEU A 513 13.93 1.97 18.38
CA LEU A 513 13.95 2.90 19.51
C LEU A 513 15.18 3.83 19.48
N THR A 514 15.05 5.02 20.04
CA THR A 514 16.18 5.90 20.31
C THR A 514 17.09 5.33 21.39
N GLU A 515 18.32 5.86 21.50
CA GLU A 515 19.23 5.48 22.58
C GLU A 515 18.65 5.85 23.95
N THR A 516 17.99 7.01 24.07
CA THR A 516 17.37 7.47 25.31
C THR A 516 16.21 6.58 25.77
N GLU A 517 15.42 6.01 24.85
CA GLU A 517 14.39 5.03 25.18
C GLU A 517 15.01 3.70 25.62
N ARG A 518 16.05 3.20 24.94
CA ARG A 518 16.79 2.00 25.40
C ARG A 518 17.43 2.20 26.78
N GLU A 519 18.03 3.35 27.04
CA GLU A 519 18.57 3.70 28.36
C GLU A 519 17.46 3.79 29.42
N MET A 520 16.31 4.39 29.11
CA MET A 520 15.12 4.40 29.99
C MET A 520 14.65 2.98 30.31
N ILE A 521 14.41 2.13 29.31
CA ILE A 521 13.94 0.75 29.50
C ILE A 521 14.94 -0.03 30.36
N THR A 522 16.23 0.07 30.06
CA THR A 522 17.31 -0.61 30.81
C THR A 522 17.35 -0.15 32.28
N ASN A 523 17.25 1.15 32.54
CA ASN A 523 17.30 1.71 33.89
C ASN A 523 16.04 1.39 34.71
N VAL A 524 14.85 1.49 34.10
CA VAL A 524 13.57 1.16 34.74
C VAL A 524 13.47 -0.35 35.03
N SER A 525 13.73 -1.20 34.02
CA SER A 525 13.85 -2.66 34.16
C SER A 525 14.73 -3.01 35.35
N LYS A 526 15.98 -2.53 35.34
CA LYS A 526 16.95 -2.80 36.39
C LYS A 526 16.48 -2.37 37.77
N ALA A 527 15.94 -1.17 37.92
CA ALA A 527 15.53 -0.63 39.22
C ALA A 527 14.41 -1.46 39.87
N TYR A 528 13.46 -1.95 39.07
CA TYR A 528 12.34 -2.78 39.54
C TYR A 528 12.75 -4.23 39.74
N HIS A 529 13.53 -4.82 38.81
CA HIS A 529 14.01 -6.19 38.91
C HIS A 529 14.98 -6.41 40.08
N ASP A 530 15.84 -5.43 40.41
CA ASP A 530 16.67 -5.45 41.64
C ASP A 530 15.83 -5.56 42.94
N GLN A 531 14.54 -5.18 42.90
CA GLN A 531 13.58 -5.32 44.00
C GLN A 531 12.63 -6.52 43.85
N GLY A 532 12.70 -7.27 42.76
CA GLY A 532 11.75 -8.36 42.44
C GLY A 532 10.36 -7.86 42.02
N LYS A 533 10.28 -6.64 41.50
CA LYS A 533 9.07 -6.00 40.98
C LYS A 533 9.02 -6.12 39.44
N LYS A 534 7.87 -5.80 38.84
CA LYS A 534 7.57 -6.04 37.43
C LYS A 534 7.50 -4.76 36.60
N VAL A 535 7.87 -4.85 35.31
CA VAL A 535 7.88 -3.75 34.34
C VAL A 535 7.09 -4.13 33.10
N ILE A 536 6.19 -3.25 32.66
CA ILE A 536 5.30 -3.45 31.52
C ILE A 536 5.56 -2.34 30.49
N ALA A 537 5.71 -2.68 29.22
CA ALA A 537 5.74 -1.71 28.12
C ALA A 537 4.36 -1.59 27.46
N VAL A 538 4.00 -0.38 27.04
CA VAL A 538 2.80 -0.06 26.26
C VAL A 538 3.25 0.65 24.98
N LEU A 539 3.03 0.01 23.84
CA LEU A 539 3.37 0.53 22.52
C LEU A 539 2.20 1.32 21.93
N ASN A 540 2.30 2.64 22.02
CA ASN A 540 1.38 3.61 21.41
C ASN A 540 2.01 4.11 20.11
N THR A 541 2.11 3.25 19.09
CA THR A 541 2.80 3.49 17.81
C THR A 541 1.84 3.43 16.62
N GLU A 542 2.17 4.04 15.48
CA GLU A 542 1.30 3.97 14.28
C GLU A 542 1.47 2.70 13.45
N GLY A 543 2.62 2.05 13.59
CA GLY A 543 2.97 0.78 12.94
C GLY A 543 3.97 0.00 13.79
N PRO A 544 4.47 -1.15 13.30
CA PRO A 544 5.46 -1.95 13.99
C PRO A 544 6.74 -1.17 14.29
N VAL A 545 7.39 -1.54 15.40
CA VAL A 545 8.69 -1.05 15.86
C VAL A 545 9.51 -2.26 16.31
N GLU A 546 10.83 -2.14 16.26
CA GLU A 546 11.76 -3.17 16.69
C GLU A 546 11.60 -3.45 18.19
N THR A 547 11.39 -4.73 18.56
CA THR A 547 11.26 -5.14 19.98
C THR A 547 12.34 -6.10 20.45
N ASN A 548 12.96 -6.88 19.57
CA ASN A 548 13.94 -7.94 19.91
C ASN A 548 15.17 -7.41 20.69
N SER A 549 15.58 -6.15 20.50
CA SER A 549 16.71 -5.54 21.22
C SER A 549 16.43 -5.18 22.68
N TRP A 550 15.16 -5.20 23.12
CA TRP A 550 14.77 -4.77 24.47
C TRP A 550 13.62 -5.58 25.11
N SER A 551 12.93 -6.46 24.37
CA SER A 551 11.80 -7.25 24.86
C SER A 551 12.17 -8.14 26.06
N GLU A 552 13.41 -8.64 26.12
CA GLU A 552 13.91 -9.39 27.29
C GLU A 552 14.10 -8.54 28.57
N HIS A 553 14.04 -7.22 28.51
CA HIS A 553 14.17 -6.33 29.67
C HIS A 553 12.83 -6.07 30.38
N VAL A 554 11.70 -6.37 29.75
CA VAL A 554 10.36 -6.14 30.32
C VAL A 554 9.60 -7.45 30.57
N ASP A 555 8.67 -7.42 31.51
CA ASP A 555 7.89 -8.59 31.90
C ASP A 555 6.58 -8.71 31.12
N GLY A 556 6.04 -7.61 30.59
CA GLY A 556 4.87 -7.61 29.72
C GLY A 556 4.95 -6.53 28.64
N ILE A 557 4.30 -6.77 27.51
CA ILE A 557 4.20 -5.83 26.39
C ILE A 557 2.75 -5.84 25.90
N ILE A 558 2.12 -4.66 25.87
CA ILE A 558 0.81 -4.42 25.26
C ILE A 558 1.01 -3.48 24.07
N LEU A 559 0.46 -3.83 22.91
CA LEU A 559 0.36 -2.96 21.75
C LEU A 559 -1.03 -2.35 21.71
N SER A 560 -1.09 -1.01 21.75
CA SER A 560 -2.34 -0.25 21.75
C SER A 560 -2.60 0.52 20.46
N TRP A 561 -1.60 0.61 19.57
CA TRP A 561 -1.63 1.42 18.36
C TRP A 561 -2.12 2.86 18.63
N GLN A 562 -3.19 3.32 17.95
CA GLN A 562 -3.93 4.56 18.21
C GLN A 562 -5.39 4.27 18.63
N PRO A 563 -5.69 4.06 19.92
CA PRO A 563 -6.95 3.44 20.35
C PRO A 563 -8.09 4.44 20.65
N GLY A 564 -8.12 5.59 19.98
CA GLY A 564 -9.20 6.58 20.10
C GLY A 564 -9.20 7.36 21.41
N GLN A 565 -10.24 8.19 21.61
CA GLN A 565 -10.35 9.12 22.75
C GLN A 565 -10.36 8.43 24.13
N GLU A 566 -10.69 7.14 24.17
CA GLU A 566 -10.82 6.33 25.40
C GLU A 566 -9.54 5.58 25.79
N PHE A 567 -8.39 5.86 25.16
CA PHE A 567 -7.14 5.10 25.35
C PHE A 567 -6.84 4.73 26.81
N GLY A 568 -6.61 5.71 27.69
CA GLY A 568 -6.26 5.42 29.08
C GLY A 568 -7.35 4.62 29.81
N ASN A 569 -8.63 4.89 29.51
CA ASN A 569 -9.76 4.17 30.07
C ASN A 569 -9.76 2.67 29.66
N ALA A 570 -9.45 2.37 28.40
CA ALA A 570 -9.37 1.01 27.85
C ALA A 570 -8.10 0.26 28.30
N LEU A 571 -6.96 0.95 28.33
CA LEU A 571 -5.71 0.41 28.89
C LEU A 571 -5.88 0.09 30.38
N GLY A 572 -6.66 0.90 31.10
CA GLY A 572 -7.09 0.62 32.47
C GLY A 572 -7.82 -0.72 32.59
N ASP A 573 -8.86 -0.95 31.79
CA ASP A 573 -9.63 -2.21 31.80
C ASP A 573 -8.76 -3.43 31.48
N VAL A 574 -7.84 -3.29 30.52
CA VAL A 574 -6.90 -4.34 30.16
C VAL A 574 -5.93 -4.63 31.30
N LEU A 575 -5.29 -3.62 31.87
CA LEU A 575 -4.32 -3.82 32.95
C LEU A 575 -4.96 -4.39 34.22
N THR A 576 -6.21 -4.05 34.56
CA THR A 576 -6.92 -4.63 35.71
C THR A 576 -7.42 -6.05 35.45
N GLY A 577 -7.59 -6.43 34.19
CA GLY A 577 -8.26 -7.67 33.79
C GLY A 577 -9.79 -7.57 33.77
N ASP A 578 -10.37 -6.36 33.91
CA ASP A 578 -11.79 -6.13 33.65
C ASP A 578 -12.13 -6.37 32.17
N VAL A 579 -11.16 -6.20 31.27
CA VAL A 579 -11.15 -6.77 29.92
C VAL A 579 -9.93 -7.68 29.77
N ASN A 580 -10.15 -8.92 29.34
CA ASN A 580 -9.09 -9.83 28.92
C ASN A 580 -8.68 -9.54 27.46
N PRO A 581 -7.39 -9.29 27.16
CA PRO A 581 -6.88 -9.18 25.79
C PRO A 581 -7.34 -10.32 24.88
N SER A 582 -7.82 -9.92 23.71
CA SER A 582 -8.28 -10.81 22.63
C SER A 582 -7.98 -10.24 21.23
N GLY A 583 -7.11 -9.23 21.15
CA GLY A 583 -6.62 -8.70 19.89
C GLY A 583 -5.49 -9.56 19.32
N LYS A 584 -5.39 -9.61 17.99
CA LYS A 584 -4.34 -10.32 17.24
C LYS A 584 -3.75 -9.41 16.17
N LEU A 585 -2.46 -9.55 15.86
CA LEU A 585 -1.76 -8.71 14.90
C LEU A 585 -2.32 -8.81 13.47
N PRO A 586 -2.75 -7.70 12.83
CA PRO A 586 -3.10 -7.63 11.41
C PRO A 586 -1.89 -7.34 10.51
N GLN A 587 -0.69 -7.21 11.06
CA GLN A 587 0.57 -6.97 10.36
C GLN A 587 1.71 -7.72 11.05
N THR A 588 2.67 -8.26 10.30
CA THR A 588 3.84 -8.96 10.83
C THR A 588 4.82 -7.97 11.47
N PHE A 589 5.38 -8.31 12.64
CA PHE A 589 6.55 -7.64 13.20
C PHE A 589 7.81 -8.40 12.73
N PRO A 590 8.60 -7.86 11.79
CA PRO A 590 9.87 -8.47 11.39
C PRO A 590 10.90 -8.39 12.54
N VAL A 591 11.98 -9.16 12.48
CA VAL A 591 13.04 -9.06 13.51
C VAL A 591 13.88 -7.80 13.30
N ASP A 592 14.32 -7.54 12.06
CA ASP A 592 14.96 -6.28 11.66
C ASP A 592 14.28 -5.72 10.39
N TYR A 593 14.41 -4.41 10.13
CA TYR A 593 13.90 -3.80 8.89
C TYR A 593 14.60 -4.35 7.63
N GLU A 594 15.90 -4.69 7.73
CA GLU A 594 16.69 -5.22 6.62
C GLU A 594 16.28 -6.65 6.18
N ASP A 595 15.45 -7.35 6.97
CA ASP A 595 14.90 -8.66 6.60
C ASP A 595 13.78 -8.56 5.54
N LEU A 596 13.29 -7.35 5.23
CA LEU A 596 12.16 -7.09 4.33
C LEU A 596 12.58 -7.06 2.84
N PRO A 597 11.75 -7.57 1.91
CA PRO A 597 12.13 -7.77 0.50
C PRO A 597 12.30 -6.49 -0.32
N TYR A 598 12.15 -5.32 0.31
CA TYR A 598 12.21 -3.98 -0.28
C TYR A 598 13.13 -3.02 0.50
N ALA A 599 13.79 -3.49 1.56
CA ALA A 599 14.48 -2.62 2.53
C ALA A 599 15.58 -1.74 1.90
N ASP A 600 16.25 -2.24 0.86
CA ASP A 600 17.34 -1.59 0.13
C ASP A 600 16.88 -0.63 -0.99
N ARG A 601 15.62 -0.75 -1.43
CA ARG A 601 15.05 -0.02 -2.58
C ARG A 601 13.91 0.95 -2.25
N TYR A 602 13.24 0.79 -1.12
CA TYR A 602 12.17 1.70 -0.68
C TYR A 602 12.74 3.12 -0.44
N PRO A 603 12.06 4.21 -0.88
CA PRO A 603 10.73 4.28 -1.50
C PRO A 603 10.73 4.39 -3.03
N GLY A 604 11.85 4.08 -3.72
CA GLY A 604 12.03 4.34 -5.15
C GLY A 604 12.37 5.79 -5.51
N ASP A 605 12.42 6.08 -6.81
CA ASP A 605 12.71 7.41 -7.39
C ASP A 605 11.90 7.60 -8.68
N GLY A 606 10.75 8.28 -8.58
CA GLY A 606 9.77 8.49 -9.66
C GLY A 606 9.01 7.22 -10.12
N GLN A 607 9.56 6.04 -9.89
CA GLN A 607 8.96 4.73 -10.09
C GLN A 607 9.39 3.77 -8.97
N PHE A 608 8.50 2.89 -8.54
CA PHE A 608 8.81 1.81 -7.60
C PHE A 608 8.19 0.50 -8.09
N VAL A 609 9.04 -0.49 -8.35
CA VAL A 609 8.63 -1.83 -8.80
C VAL A 609 8.39 -2.71 -7.58
N TYR A 610 7.23 -3.36 -7.54
CA TYR A 610 6.81 -4.23 -6.46
C TYR A 610 7.42 -5.63 -6.67
N GLU A 611 8.76 -5.74 -6.61
CA GLU A 611 9.51 -6.97 -6.93
C GLU A 611 9.19 -8.15 -5.99
N GLU A 612 8.55 -7.90 -4.85
CA GLU A 612 8.02 -8.91 -3.92
C GLU A 612 6.70 -9.55 -4.36
N ASP A 613 5.96 -8.92 -5.29
CA ASP A 613 4.73 -9.45 -5.91
C ASP A 613 3.70 -9.93 -4.86
N ILE A 614 3.10 -11.11 -5.03
CA ILE A 614 2.20 -11.75 -4.06
C ILE A 614 2.84 -12.07 -2.69
N TYR A 615 4.17 -12.03 -2.57
CA TYR A 615 4.89 -12.29 -1.32
C TYR A 615 4.97 -11.01 -0.47
N THR A 616 3.81 -10.47 -0.10
CA THR A 616 3.63 -9.35 0.84
C THR A 616 3.45 -9.86 2.28
N GLY A 617 4.05 -9.18 3.27
CA GLY A 617 3.80 -9.44 4.69
C GLY A 617 4.19 -10.86 5.14
N TYR A 618 3.31 -11.55 5.86
CA TYR A 618 3.54 -12.94 6.27
C TYR A 618 3.71 -13.90 5.09
N ARG A 619 3.10 -13.65 3.92
CA ARG A 619 3.27 -14.50 2.71
C ARG A 619 4.74 -14.59 2.31
N TYR A 620 5.53 -13.54 2.54
CA TYR A 620 6.98 -13.57 2.41
C TYR A 620 7.61 -14.46 3.51
N HIS A 621 7.37 -14.11 4.77
CA HIS A 621 8.02 -14.73 5.92
C HIS A 621 7.77 -16.24 6.02
N THR A 622 6.55 -16.73 5.75
CA THR A 622 6.23 -18.17 5.80
C THR A 622 6.80 -18.94 4.61
N THR A 623 6.88 -18.33 3.43
CA THR A 623 7.34 -19.00 2.20
C THR A 623 8.87 -19.10 2.13
N PHE A 624 9.58 -18.13 2.70
CA PHE A 624 11.05 -18.08 2.69
C PHE A 624 11.71 -18.45 4.03
N ASP A 625 10.94 -19.03 4.97
CA ASP A 625 11.38 -19.50 6.31
C ASP A 625 12.13 -18.41 7.12
N LEU A 626 11.57 -17.20 7.12
CA LEU A 626 12.15 -16.05 7.82
C LEU A 626 11.56 -15.89 9.23
N SER A 627 12.43 -15.44 10.13
CA SER A 627 12.02 -15.09 11.49
C SER A 627 11.11 -13.87 11.49
N SER A 628 10.16 -13.86 12.42
CA SER A 628 9.34 -12.70 12.78
C SER A 628 9.36 -12.66 14.30
N GLU A 629 9.52 -11.49 14.89
CA GLU A 629 9.50 -11.31 16.34
C GLU A 629 8.09 -11.57 16.88
N TYR A 630 7.06 -11.10 16.15
CA TYR A 630 5.68 -11.53 16.30
C TYR A 630 5.04 -11.75 14.92
N GLU A 631 4.46 -12.93 14.67
CA GLU A 631 3.85 -13.25 13.38
C GLU A 631 2.49 -12.58 13.14
N PHE A 632 2.09 -12.46 11.87
CA PHE A 632 0.69 -12.15 11.51
C PHE A 632 -0.28 -13.10 12.22
N GLY A 633 -1.33 -12.54 12.81
CA GLY A 633 -2.31 -13.27 13.60
C GLY A 633 -1.89 -13.55 15.05
N TYR A 634 -0.71 -13.11 15.50
CA TYR A 634 -0.24 -13.34 16.87
C TYR A 634 -0.97 -12.44 17.90
N GLY A 635 -1.28 -13.01 19.07
CA GLY A 635 -1.77 -12.26 20.22
C GLY A 635 -2.11 -13.18 21.38
N LEU A 636 -1.66 -12.82 22.58
CA LEU A 636 -1.87 -13.57 23.82
C LEU A 636 -3.17 -13.16 24.53
N SER A 637 -3.58 -13.98 25.50
CA SER A 637 -4.72 -13.74 26.38
C SER A 637 -4.35 -14.06 27.84
N TYR A 638 -5.15 -13.62 28.81
CA TYR A 638 -5.03 -14.01 30.23
C TYR A 638 -5.59 -15.41 30.51
N THR A 639 -6.44 -15.92 29.60
CA THR A 639 -6.91 -17.32 29.58
C THR A 639 -6.23 -18.13 28.48
N THR A 640 -6.58 -19.42 28.36
CA THR A 640 -6.13 -20.31 27.28
C THR A 640 -7.32 -20.95 26.58
N PHE A 641 -7.16 -21.35 25.32
CA PHE A 641 -8.20 -22.00 24.54
C PHE A 641 -7.72 -23.37 24.03
N ASP A 642 -8.52 -24.40 24.30
CA ASP A 642 -8.36 -25.72 23.68
C ASP A 642 -9.11 -25.71 22.34
N TYR A 643 -8.39 -25.80 21.23
CA TYR A 643 -8.97 -26.08 19.91
C TYR A 643 -9.37 -27.57 19.89
N GLU A 644 -10.55 -27.92 20.38
CA GLU A 644 -10.97 -29.30 20.64
C GLU A 644 -11.12 -30.14 19.35
N LYS A 645 -11.52 -29.51 18.25
CA LYS A 645 -11.81 -30.16 16.96
C LYS A 645 -11.80 -29.13 15.81
N ALA A 646 -11.36 -29.54 14.63
CA ALA A 646 -11.83 -28.96 13.37
C ALA A 646 -12.25 -30.08 12.39
N GLU A 647 -13.20 -29.80 11.50
CA GLU A 647 -13.50 -30.67 10.34
C GLU A 647 -14.08 -29.87 9.16
N ILE A 648 -13.74 -30.30 7.94
CA ILE A 648 -14.39 -29.88 6.70
C ILE A 648 -15.81 -30.47 6.66
N ILE A 649 -16.81 -29.64 6.37
CA ILE A 649 -18.22 -30.03 6.41
C ILE A 649 -18.65 -30.56 5.04
N GLY A 650 -18.50 -31.87 4.84
CA GLY A 650 -18.94 -32.57 3.63
C GLY A 650 -17.79 -33.20 2.85
N ASP A 651 -18.04 -33.52 1.57
CA ASP A 651 -17.12 -34.24 0.69
C ASP A 651 -16.42 -33.31 -0.34
N GLY A 652 -16.26 -32.02 -0.02
CA GLY A 652 -15.68 -30.99 -0.89
C GLY A 652 -16.64 -29.83 -1.20
N PHE A 653 -16.44 -29.15 -2.34
CA PHE A 653 -17.25 -27.99 -2.75
C PHE A 653 -18.76 -28.27 -2.78
N THR A 654 -19.52 -27.43 -2.07
CA THR A 654 -20.99 -27.37 -2.08
C THR A 654 -21.42 -25.94 -2.37
N ASP A 655 -22.26 -25.72 -3.39
CA ASP A 655 -22.69 -24.39 -3.85
C ASP A 655 -21.51 -23.39 -3.98
N ASN A 656 -20.42 -23.85 -4.62
CA ASN A 656 -19.17 -23.13 -4.89
C ASN A 656 -18.39 -22.67 -3.63
N LYS A 657 -18.62 -23.34 -2.49
CA LYS A 657 -17.96 -23.09 -1.19
C LYS A 657 -17.45 -24.36 -0.53
N ILE A 658 -16.36 -24.24 0.24
CA ILE A 658 -15.92 -25.21 1.23
C ILE A 658 -16.26 -24.64 2.60
N GLU A 659 -17.04 -25.38 3.38
CA GLU A 659 -17.40 -25.03 4.74
C GLU A 659 -16.48 -25.78 5.73
N VAL A 660 -15.95 -25.08 6.73
CA VAL A 660 -15.06 -25.61 7.77
C VAL A 660 -15.66 -25.31 9.13
N SER A 661 -15.67 -26.28 10.04
CA SER A 661 -16.05 -26.06 11.45
C SER A 661 -14.83 -26.12 12.36
N ALA A 662 -14.83 -25.31 13.42
CA ALA A 662 -13.88 -25.43 14.52
C ALA A 662 -14.59 -25.32 15.88
N THR A 663 -14.44 -26.33 16.73
CA THR A 663 -14.91 -26.30 18.12
C THR A 663 -13.78 -25.82 19.01
N LEU A 664 -13.97 -24.67 19.68
CA LEU A 664 -13.03 -24.12 20.65
C LEU A 664 -13.64 -24.16 22.05
N ARG A 665 -12.77 -24.26 23.06
CA ARG A 665 -13.16 -24.27 24.46
C ARG A 665 -12.23 -23.41 25.30
N ASN A 666 -12.78 -22.48 26.09
CA ASN A 666 -11.99 -21.77 27.09
C ASN A 666 -11.49 -22.79 28.14
N SER A 667 -10.18 -22.97 28.23
CA SER A 667 -9.52 -24.00 29.04
C SER A 667 -8.75 -23.45 30.24
N GLY A 668 -8.64 -22.14 30.36
CA GLY A 668 -8.06 -21.45 31.51
C GLY A 668 -9.09 -21.15 32.61
N ASP A 669 -8.73 -20.19 33.47
CA ASP A 669 -9.47 -19.82 34.69
C ASP A 669 -10.25 -18.48 34.55
N GLU A 670 -10.05 -17.72 33.47
CA GLU A 670 -10.65 -16.39 33.22
C GLU A 670 -11.55 -16.38 31.98
N ASN A 671 -12.53 -15.48 31.90
CA ASN A 671 -13.33 -15.26 30.68
C ASN A 671 -12.48 -14.72 29.52
N GLY A 672 -12.85 -15.00 28.27
CA GLY A 672 -12.20 -14.37 27.11
C GLY A 672 -12.82 -14.72 25.76
N ARG A 673 -12.41 -13.97 24.73
CA ARG A 673 -12.65 -14.28 23.31
C ARG A 673 -11.37 -14.79 22.65
N GLU A 674 -11.49 -15.66 21.66
CA GLU A 674 -10.37 -16.06 20.77
C GLU A 674 -10.71 -15.75 19.30
N ALA A 675 -9.73 -15.24 18.56
CA ALA A 675 -9.85 -14.96 17.14
C ALA A 675 -9.21 -16.10 16.32
N VAL A 676 -10.06 -16.79 15.56
CA VAL A 676 -9.79 -18.09 14.92
C VAL A 676 -9.54 -17.89 13.44
N GLN A 677 -8.42 -18.45 12.98
CA GLN A 677 -7.82 -18.09 11.70
C GLN A 677 -7.70 -19.33 10.83
N VAL A 678 -8.32 -19.30 9.66
CA VAL A 678 -8.37 -20.41 8.71
C VAL A 678 -7.50 -20.07 7.50
N TYR A 679 -6.35 -20.71 7.47
CA TYR A 679 -5.38 -20.61 6.40
C TYR A 679 -5.52 -21.78 5.43
N VAL A 680 -5.02 -21.59 4.20
CA VAL A 680 -4.86 -22.64 3.20
C VAL A 680 -3.43 -22.62 2.66
N SER A 681 -2.89 -23.83 2.46
CA SER A 681 -1.72 -24.08 1.61
C SER A 681 -2.18 -24.78 0.34
N ALA A 682 -1.85 -24.20 -0.80
CA ALA A 682 -2.19 -24.70 -2.12
C ALA A 682 -1.08 -25.60 -2.71
N PRO A 683 -1.39 -26.54 -3.61
CA PRO A 683 -0.39 -27.42 -4.20
C PRO A 683 0.59 -26.71 -5.15
N ASP A 684 1.80 -27.26 -5.23
CA ASP A 684 2.76 -27.04 -6.34
C ASP A 684 2.06 -27.29 -7.68
N GLY A 685 2.14 -26.35 -8.62
CA GLY A 685 1.42 -26.42 -9.90
C GLY A 685 2.10 -25.66 -11.04
N LYS A 686 1.29 -25.10 -11.95
CA LYS A 686 1.68 -24.13 -12.97
C LYS A 686 2.13 -22.82 -12.31
N LEU A 687 1.38 -22.35 -11.31
CA LEU A 687 1.64 -21.10 -10.61
C LEU A 687 2.45 -21.36 -9.32
N GLU A 688 3.46 -20.53 -9.11
CA GLU A 688 4.08 -20.30 -7.80
C GLU A 688 3.08 -19.64 -6.84
N LYS A 689 3.13 -19.95 -5.54
CA LYS A 689 2.13 -19.51 -4.55
C LYS A 689 2.80 -19.32 -3.18
N PRO A 690 2.24 -18.51 -2.26
CA PRO A 690 2.66 -18.51 -0.87
C PRO A 690 2.48 -19.91 -0.23
N GLU A 691 3.37 -20.28 0.70
CA GLU A 691 3.19 -21.49 1.54
C GLU A 691 1.91 -21.40 2.37
N LEU A 692 1.48 -20.19 2.75
CA LEU A 692 0.32 -19.98 3.61
C LEU A 692 -0.44 -18.73 3.19
N GLU A 693 -1.77 -18.85 3.08
CA GLU A 693 -2.68 -17.73 2.88
C GLU A 693 -3.87 -17.82 3.83
N LEU A 694 -4.24 -16.71 4.49
CA LEU A 694 -5.51 -16.59 5.19
C LEU A 694 -6.65 -16.60 4.17
N LYS A 695 -7.67 -17.45 4.37
CA LYS A 695 -8.86 -17.52 3.51
C LYS A 695 -10.17 -17.27 4.26
N SER A 696 -10.20 -17.36 5.58
CA SER A 696 -11.34 -16.95 6.41
C SER A 696 -10.93 -16.73 7.87
N PHE A 697 -11.70 -15.94 8.62
CA PHE A 697 -11.55 -15.77 10.07
C PHE A 697 -12.88 -15.38 10.73
N ASP A 698 -12.95 -15.64 12.03
CA ASP A 698 -14.06 -15.24 12.91
C ASP A 698 -13.61 -15.22 14.38
N LYS A 699 -14.41 -14.67 15.30
CA LYS A 699 -14.05 -14.52 16.72
C LYS A 699 -15.13 -15.09 17.63
N THR A 700 -14.73 -15.85 18.66
CA THR A 700 -15.69 -16.43 19.61
C THR A 700 -16.45 -15.37 20.40
N GLU A 701 -17.58 -15.76 20.96
CA GLU A 701 -18.18 -15.07 22.09
C GLU A 701 -17.25 -15.04 23.32
N ASN A 702 -17.60 -14.23 24.32
CA ASN A 702 -16.80 -14.09 25.54
C ASN A 702 -17.02 -15.27 26.51
N LEU A 703 -16.42 -16.41 26.18
CA LEU A 703 -16.64 -17.72 26.80
C LEU A 703 -16.28 -17.73 28.29
N GLU A 704 -17.14 -18.29 29.14
CA GLU A 704 -16.83 -18.58 30.55
C GLU A 704 -15.79 -19.72 30.67
N PRO A 705 -14.99 -19.79 31.76
CA PRO A 705 -14.05 -20.89 32.03
C PRO A 705 -14.67 -22.29 31.89
N GLY A 706 -14.27 -23.00 30.84
CA GLY A 706 -14.72 -24.34 30.51
C GLY A 706 -15.87 -24.44 29.51
N GLU A 707 -16.41 -23.32 29.03
CA GLU A 707 -17.41 -23.22 27.96
C GLU A 707 -16.80 -23.46 26.57
N SER A 708 -17.58 -24.05 25.65
CA SER A 708 -17.18 -24.32 24.27
C SER A 708 -18.14 -23.68 23.26
N GLU A 709 -17.60 -23.24 22.13
CA GLU A 709 -18.33 -22.73 20.96
C GLU A 709 -17.88 -23.45 19.69
N GLU A 710 -18.74 -23.50 18.66
CA GLU A 710 -18.45 -24.08 17.35
C GLU A 710 -18.63 -23.01 16.27
N LEU A 711 -17.51 -22.48 15.76
CA LEU A 711 -17.48 -21.51 14.67
C LEU A 711 -17.52 -22.23 13.32
N THR A 712 -18.06 -21.57 12.29
CA THR A 712 -18.16 -22.10 10.91
C THR A 712 -17.65 -21.06 9.91
N PHE A 713 -16.74 -21.48 9.05
CA PHE A 713 -16.00 -20.63 8.11
C PHE A 713 -16.29 -21.08 6.67
N SER A 714 -16.59 -20.11 5.80
CA SER A 714 -16.99 -20.37 4.42
C SER A 714 -15.92 -19.84 3.46
N ILE A 715 -15.26 -20.73 2.73
CA ILE A 715 -14.24 -20.40 1.72
C ILE A 715 -14.84 -20.60 0.33
N ASP A 716 -15.11 -19.53 -0.41
CA ASP A 716 -15.61 -19.63 -1.79
C ASP A 716 -14.50 -19.88 -2.82
N GLU A 717 -14.86 -20.40 -3.99
CA GLU A 717 -13.94 -20.68 -5.10
C GLU A 717 -13.04 -19.49 -5.50
N LYS A 718 -13.57 -18.26 -5.50
CA LYS A 718 -12.85 -17.03 -5.90
C LYS A 718 -11.98 -16.47 -4.76
N THR A 719 -12.17 -16.94 -3.53
CA THR A 719 -11.26 -16.72 -2.40
C THR A 719 -10.15 -17.78 -2.37
N LEU A 720 -10.44 -19.03 -2.76
CA LEU A 720 -9.43 -20.10 -2.87
C LEU A 720 -8.47 -19.92 -4.05
N ALA A 721 -8.95 -19.42 -5.19
CA ALA A 721 -8.21 -19.34 -6.46
C ALA A 721 -6.97 -18.44 -6.43
N SER A 722 -6.03 -18.74 -7.34
CA SER A 722 -4.93 -17.85 -7.74
C SER A 722 -5.22 -17.24 -9.12
N PHE A 723 -4.57 -16.13 -9.46
CA PHE A 723 -4.75 -15.44 -10.73
C PHE A 723 -3.67 -15.83 -11.76
N ASP A 724 -4.11 -16.36 -12.90
CA ASP A 724 -3.23 -16.70 -14.02
C ASP A 724 -3.20 -15.58 -15.09
N GLU A 725 -2.06 -14.91 -15.24
CA GLU A 725 -1.90 -13.80 -16.19
C GLU A 725 -1.98 -14.26 -17.66
N ASP A 726 -1.46 -15.46 -17.99
CA ASP A 726 -1.48 -16.01 -19.37
C ASP A 726 -2.91 -16.14 -19.93
N SER A 727 -3.86 -16.50 -19.06
CA SER A 727 -5.27 -16.73 -19.40
C SER A 727 -6.22 -15.66 -18.86
N SER A 728 -5.69 -14.66 -18.13
CA SER A 728 -6.42 -13.62 -17.40
C SER A 728 -7.62 -14.17 -16.63
N SER A 729 -7.36 -15.21 -15.83
CA SER A 729 -8.40 -15.99 -15.16
C SER A 729 -8.03 -16.37 -13.74
N TRP A 730 -9.03 -16.38 -12.85
CA TRP A 730 -8.95 -17.01 -11.54
C TRP A 730 -9.05 -18.53 -11.70
N ILE A 731 -8.03 -19.26 -11.24
CA ILE A 731 -7.95 -20.72 -11.34
C ILE A 731 -7.69 -21.40 -9.98
N ILE A 732 -8.27 -22.58 -9.80
CA ILE A 732 -7.93 -23.53 -8.74
C ILE A 732 -7.22 -24.70 -9.44
N GLU A 733 -5.97 -24.96 -9.06
CA GLU A 733 -5.15 -26.01 -9.68
C GLU A 733 -5.46 -27.39 -9.09
N PRO A 734 -5.30 -28.50 -9.85
CA PRO A 734 -5.55 -29.83 -9.33
C PRO A 734 -4.46 -30.31 -8.35
N GLY A 735 -4.88 -30.95 -7.27
CA GLY A 735 -4.01 -31.51 -6.23
C GLY A 735 -4.58 -31.41 -4.82
N SER A 736 -3.77 -31.79 -3.84
CA SER A 736 -4.12 -31.75 -2.42
C SER A 736 -3.86 -30.36 -1.85
N TYR A 737 -4.92 -29.72 -1.35
CA TYR A 737 -4.89 -28.49 -0.57
C TYR A 737 -4.94 -28.83 0.92
N SER A 738 -4.20 -28.07 1.74
CA SER A 738 -4.23 -28.20 3.20
C SER A 738 -4.94 -27.00 3.83
N ILE A 739 -6.02 -27.25 4.57
CA ILE A 739 -6.71 -26.26 5.42
C ILE A 739 -6.11 -26.33 6.83
N LYS A 740 -5.56 -25.21 7.29
CA LYS A 740 -4.83 -25.07 8.56
C LYS A 740 -5.61 -24.11 9.47
N VAL A 741 -6.14 -24.61 10.59
CA VAL A 741 -6.89 -23.81 11.58
C VAL A 741 -5.98 -23.51 12.76
N GLY A 742 -5.82 -22.22 13.10
CA GLY A 742 -4.86 -21.77 14.11
C GLY A 742 -5.27 -20.53 14.91
N ALA A 743 -4.42 -20.23 15.90
CA ALA A 743 -4.47 -19.06 16.78
C ALA A 743 -3.56 -17.90 16.31
N SER A 744 -2.73 -18.17 15.29
CA SER A 744 -1.89 -17.25 14.50
C SER A 744 -1.38 -17.99 13.26
N SER A 745 -0.65 -17.32 12.37
CA SER A 745 -0.01 -17.95 11.19
C SER A 745 1.06 -18.99 11.53
N LYS A 746 1.62 -18.99 12.75
CA LYS A 746 2.60 -20.00 13.23
C LYS A 746 2.01 -20.96 14.27
N GLN A 747 0.83 -20.68 14.83
CA GLN A 747 0.16 -21.50 15.85
C GLN A 747 -1.03 -22.27 15.27
N ILE A 748 -0.74 -23.19 14.35
CA ILE A 748 -1.73 -24.09 13.74
C ILE A 748 -2.05 -25.24 14.72
N HIS A 749 -3.35 -25.46 14.97
CA HIS A 749 -3.85 -26.48 15.89
C HIS A 749 -4.45 -27.70 15.18
N HIS A 750 -5.08 -27.51 14.02
CA HIS A 750 -5.63 -28.59 13.18
C HIS A 750 -5.23 -28.39 11.72
N GLU A 751 -4.99 -29.49 11.02
CA GLU A 751 -4.66 -29.53 9.59
C GLU A 751 -5.52 -30.59 8.90
N MET A 752 -6.10 -30.26 7.75
CA MET A 752 -7.09 -31.07 7.05
C MET A 752 -6.86 -30.99 5.53
N GLU A 753 -6.71 -32.14 4.88
CA GLU A 753 -6.49 -32.22 3.42
C GLU A 753 -7.81 -32.33 2.65
N PHE A 754 -7.92 -31.65 1.50
CA PHE A 754 -8.92 -31.93 0.47
C PHE A 754 -8.27 -31.95 -0.93
N GLU A 755 -8.83 -32.73 -1.85
CA GLU A 755 -8.27 -32.97 -3.18
C GLU A 755 -9.13 -32.31 -4.27
N ILE A 756 -8.48 -31.68 -5.25
CA ILE A 756 -9.10 -31.16 -6.48
C ILE A 756 -8.66 -32.03 -7.66
N ASP A 757 -9.60 -32.78 -8.25
CA ASP A 757 -9.34 -33.77 -9.33
C ASP A 757 -8.90 -33.15 -10.67
N GLU A 758 -9.43 -31.98 -11.02
CA GLU A 758 -9.15 -31.27 -12.28
C GLU A 758 -9.17 -29.74 -12.10
N GLU A 759 -8.46 -29.01 -12.96
CA GLU A 759 -8.35 -27.54 -12.92
C GLU A 759 -9.72 -26.85 -13.06
N ILE A 760 -10.05 -25.96 -12.11
CA ILE A 760 -11.28 -25.18 -12.12
C ILE A 760 -10.96 -23.74 -12.53
N VAL A 761 -11.41 -23.34 -13.71
CA VAL A 761 -11.46 -21.91 -14.09
C VAL A 761 -12.70 -21.31 -13.43
N VAL A 762 -12.49 -20.54 -12.37
CA VAL A 762 -13.55 -19.92 -11.56
C VAL A 762 -14.17 -18.74 -12.31
N GLU A 763 -13.33 -17.88 -12.89
CA GLU A 763 -13.74 -16.68 -13.59
C GLU A 763 -12.65 -16.23 -14.58
N THR A 764 -13.04 -15.86 -15.80
CA THR A 764 -12.15 -15.15 -16.75
C THR A 764 -12.57 -13.68 -16.78
N VAL A 765 -11.61 -12.79 -16.60
CA VAL A 765 -11.80 -11.34 -16.45
C VAL A 765 -11.17 -10.57 -17.61
N ASN A 766 -11.26 -9.24 -17.59
CA ASN A 766 -10.57 -8.39 -18.54
C ASN A 766 -9.04 -8.49 -18.37
N ASN A 767 -8.34 -8.70 -19.50
CA ASN A 767 -6.88 -8.68 -19.54
C ASN A 767 -6.38 -7.24 -19.66
N VAL A 768 -6.29 -6.60 -18.49
CA VAL A 768 -5.97 -5.19 -18.27
C VAL A 768 -5.04 -5.02 -17.07
N LEU A 769 -4.43 -3.85 -16.93
CA LEU A 769 -3.42 -3.49 -15.95
C LEU A 769 -2.11 -4.30 -16.05
N SER A 770 -1.81 -4.90 -17.20
CA SER A 770 -0.47 -5.41 -17.47
C SER A 770 0.53 -4.25 -17.36
N PRO A 771 1.62 -4.36 -16.57
CA PRO A 771 2.64 -3.32 -16.54
C PRO A 771 3.19 -3.12 -17.95
N GLU A 772 3.33 -1.85 -18.38
CA GLU A 772 4.14 -1.57 -19.58
C GLU A 772 5.52 -2.17 -19.37
N SER A 773 5.86 -3.21 -20.15
CA SER A 773 7.22 -3.78 -20.17
C SER A 773 8.20 -2.62 -20.39
N PRO A 774 9.02 -2.26 -19.38
CA PRO A 774 9.43 -0.89 -19.11
C PRO A 774 10.05 -0.29 -20.36
N LYS A 775 9.35 0.69 -20.98
CA LYS A 775 9.49 1.11 -22.39
C LYS A 775 10.93 0.93 -22.87
N LYS A 776 11.21 -0.24 -23.49
CA LYS A 776 12.58 -0.75 -23.67
C LYS A 776 13.48 0.35 -24.19
N THR A 777 14.36 0.86 -23.33
CA THR A 777 15.18 2.06 -23.60
C THR A 777 15.86 1.88 -24.94
N ASP A 778 15.46 2.71 -25.91
CA ASP A 778 15.50 2.42 -27.36
C ASP A 778 16.71 1.54 -27.71
N ASN A 779 16.47 0.24 -27.91
CA ASN A 779 17.51 -0.81 -27.70
C ASN A 779 18.51 -0.93 -28.87
N THR A 780 18.82 0.23 -29.44
CA THR A 780 20.02 0.59 -30.16
C THR A 780 21.26 0.10 -29.41
N PHE A 781 21.72 -1.10 -29.79
CA PHE A 781 23.03 -1.59 -29.42
C PHE A 781 24.10 -0.59 -29.89
N ILE A 782 24.70 0.13 -28.93
CA ILE A 782 25.80 1.06 -29.18
C ILE A 782 27.11 0.34 -28.87
N TRP A 783 28.02 0.29 -29.84
CA TRP A 783 29.37 -0.20 -29.60
C TRP A 783 30.12 0.69 -28.59
N PRO A 784 30.82 0.11 -27.60
CA PRO A 784 31.79 0.85 -26.79
C PRO A 784 32.86 1.54 -27.64
N GLU A 785 33.31 2.73 -27.21
CA GLU A 785 34.31 3.53 -27.93
C GLU A 785 35.66 2.81 -28.04
N LYS A 786 36.43 3.14 -29.08
CA LYS A 786 37.78 2.58 -29.30
C LYS A 786 38.82 3.36 -28.51
N THR A 787 39.31 2.79 -27.42
CA THR A 787 40.39 3.37 -26.60
C THR A 787 41.77 3.29 -27.28
N ASN A 788 41.98 2.36 -28.23
CA ASN A 788 43.25 2.24 -28.97
C ASN A 788 43.12 1.51 -30.33
N GLU A 789 43.34 2.22 -31.45
CA GLU A 789 43.27 1.67 -32.82
C GLU A 789 44.19 0.46 -33.13
N TYR A 790 45.25 0.20 -32.36
CA TYR A 790 46.30 -0.79 -32.72
C TYR A 790 46.61 -1.81 -31.60
N LEU A 791 45.63 -2.20 -30.80
CA LEU A 791 45.82 -3.19 -29.73
C LEU A 791 45.93 -4.61 -30.30
N THR A 792 47.12 -5.21 -30.19
CA THR A 792 47.47 -6.50 -30.82
C THR A 792 48.11 -7.49 -29.84
N PHE A 793 47.86 -8.79 -30.03
CA PHE A 793 48.38 -9.88 -29.19
C PHE A 793 49.44 -10.71 -29.92
N LYS A 794 50.48 -11.17 -29.20
CA LYS A 794 51.69 -11.79 -29.80
C LYS A 794 51.47 -13.16 -30.44
N ASP A 795 50.37 -13.83 -30.09
CA ASP A 795 49.96 -15.14 -30.57
C ASP A 795 48.89 -15.08 -31.68
N ILE A 796 48.42 -13.88 -32.03
CA ILE A 796 47.56 -13.63 -33.19
C ILE A 796 48.44 -13.23 -34.37
N SER A 797 48.45 -14.05 -35.42
CA SER A 797 49.21 -13.78 -36.64
C SER A 797 48.37 -13.04 -37.68
N ASP A 798 49.02 -12.36 -38.64
CA ASP A 798 48.36 -11.65 -39.76
C ASP A 798 47.44 -12.51 -40.64
N GLN A 799 47.47 -13.83 -40.47
CA GLN A 799 46.63 -14.80 -41.20
C GLN A 799 45.74 -15.63 -40.26
N PHE A 800 45.58 -15.20 -39.00
CA PHE A 800 44.63 -15.81 -38.08
C PHE A 800 43.20 -15.39 -38.44
N TRP A 801 42.27 -16.34 -38.50
CA TRP A 801 40.94 -16.13 -39.07
C TRP A 801 40.12 -15.08 -38.31
N ALA A 802 40.04 -15.19 -36.98
CA ALA A 802 39.33 -14.22 -36.12
C ALA A 802 40.17 -12.97 -35.76
N LYS A 803 41.24 -12.65 -36.52
CA LYS A 803 42.14 -11.52 -36.19
C LYS A 803 41.37 -10.20 -36.06
N ASN A 804 40.45 -9.93 -36.99
CA ASN A 804 39.71 -8.67 -37.01
C ASN A 804 38.77 -8.53 -35.81
N ALA A 805 37.98 -9.55 -35.48
CA ALA A 805 37.11 -9.56 -34.30
C ALA A 805 37.90 -9.41 -32.99
N ILE A 806 39.04 -10.11 -32.88
CA ILE A 806 39.91 -10.06 -31.70
C ILE A 806 40.54 -8.66 -31.54
N GLU A 807 41.02 -8.03 -32.61
CA GLU A 807 41.61 -6.69 -32.56
C GLU A 807 40.56 -5.59 -32.37
N ASP A 808 39.38 -5.70 -32.98
CA ASP A 808 38.29 -4.72 -32.83
C ASP A 808 37.75 -4.72 -31.38
N LEU A 809 37.37 -5.89 -30.86
CA LEU A 809 36.89 -6.00 -29.48
C LEU A 809 37.98 -5.72 -28.44
N ALA A 810 39.27 -5.87 -28.78
CA ALA A 810 40.36 -5.43 -27.91
C ALA A 810 40.57 -3.92 -27.96
N SER A 811 40.38 -3.28 -29.13
CA SER A 811 40.43 -1.82 -29.27
C SER A 811 39.35 -1.09 -28.47
N ARG A 812 38.27 -1.81 -28.10
CA ARG A 812 37.12 -1.38 -27.27
C ARG A 812 37.16 -1.89 -25.82
N GLU A 813 38.26 -2.50 -25.39
CA GLU A 813 38.45 -3.12 -24.06
C GLU A 813 37.48 -4.26 -23.64
N VAL A 814 36.51 -4.61 -24.48
CA VAL A 814 35.57 -5.73 -24.30
C VAL A 814 36.31 -7.02 -23.96
N ILE A 815 37.34 -7.35 -24.75
CA ILE A 815 38.19 -8.52 -24.53
C ILE A 815 39.57 -8.10 -24.03
N LYS A 816 40.05 -8.78 -22.98
CA LYS A 816 41.38 -8.55 -22.40
C LYS A 816 42.23 -9.81 -22.49
N GLY A 817 43.51 -9.62 -22.84
CA GLY A 817 44.52 -10.68 -22.93
C GLY A 817 45.31 -10.87 -21.64
N TYR A 818 46.23 -11.82 -21.63
CA TYR A 818 47.10 -12.09 -20.50
C TYR A 818 48.21 -11.04 -20.41
N ALA A 819 47.99 -10.00 -19.60
CA ALA A 819 48.85 -8.80 -19.53
C ALA A 819 50.34 -9.08 -19.29
N TYR A 820 50.70 -10.19 -18.63
CA TYR A 820 52.09 -10.54 -18.32
C TYR A 820 52.90 -11.05 -19.53
N ASP A 821 52.25 -11.62 -20.55
CA ASP A 821 52.89 -12.12 -21.77
C ASP A 821 52.37 -11.47 -23.06
N ASN A 822 51.26 -10.73 -23.00
CA ASN A 822 50.51 -10.15 -24.12
C ASN A 822 50.04 -11.19 -25.15
N THR A 823 49.46 -12.30 -24.65
CA THR A 823 48.75 -13.31 -25.46
C THR A 823 47.24 -13.25 -25.28
N PHE A 824 46.48 -13.61 -26.32
CA PHE A 824 45.02 -13.75 -26.24
C PHE A 824 44.59 -15.19 -25.93
N ARG A 825 45.37 -16.17 -26.40
CA ARG A 825 45.13 -17.62 -26.35
C ARG A 825 43.85 -18.01 -27.09
N PRO A 826 43.82 -17.83 -28.44
CA PRO A 826 42.61 -18.00 -29.25
C PRO A 826 42.03 -19.44 -29.25
N ASN A 827 42.88 -20.43 -28.97
CA ASN A 827 42.54 -21.85 -29.01
C ASN A 827 42.19 -22.43 -27.62
N ASP A 828 42.39 -21.66 -26.54
CA ASP A 828 41.98 -22.08 -25.20
C ASP A 828 40.44 -22.00 -25.09
N PRO A 829 39.76 -22.90 -24.36
CA PRO A 829 38.34 -22.78 -24.06
C PRO A 829 38.02 -21.48 -23.31
N VAL A 830 36.90 -20.84 -23.64
CA VAL A 830 36.41 -19.69 -22.87
C VAL A 830 35.69 -20.20 -21.61
N ARG A 831 36.05 -19.63 -20.46
CA ARG A 831 35.51 -20.01 -19.14
C ARG A 831 34.27 -19.18 -18.81
N ARG A 832 33.35 -19.70 -17.97
CA ARG A 832 32.08 -19.04 -17.62
C ARG A 832 32.25 -17.58 -17.20
N GLY A 833 33.14 -17.29 -16.25
CA GLY A 833 33.44 -15.92 -15.80
C GLY A 833 34.12 -15.05 -16.86
N GLN A 834 34.89 -15.64 -17.78
CA GLN A 834 35.48 -14.89 -18.91
C GLN A 834 34.40 -14.48 -19.92
N LEU A 835 33.45 -15.37 -20.22
CA LEU A 835 32.34 -15.08 -21.14
C LEU A 835 31.45 -13.96 -20.59
N ILE A 836 31.02 -14.07 -19.34
CA ILE A 836 30.15 -13.08 -18.69
C ILE A 836 30.84 -11.71 -18.61
N ALA A 837 32.11 -11.66 -18.20
CA ALA A 837 32.87 -10.41 -18.18
C ALA A 837 33.27 -9.88 -19.58
N MET A 838 33.06 -10.62 -20.67
CA MET A 838 33.16 -10.10 -22.04
C MET A 838 31.83 -9.52 -22.51
N ILE A 839 30.69 -10.14 -22.15
CA ILE A 839 29.35 -9.63 -22.45
C ILE A 839 29.10 -8.31 -21.70
N GLY A 840 29.36 -8.25 -20.40
CA GLY A 840 29.07 -7.03 -19.62
C GLY A 840 29.93 -5.82 -19.94
N ARG A 841 31.10 -6.00 -20.58
CA ARG A 841 31.87 -4.88 -21.16
C ARG A 841 31.43 -4.48 -22.56
N LEU A 842 30.65 -5.32 -23.24
CA LEU A 842 30.06 -5.01 -24.54
C LEU A 842 28.72 -4.29 -24.40
N LEU A 843 28.04 -4.48 -23.25
CA LEU A 843 26.75 -3.88 -22.88
C LEU A 843 26.85 -2.83 -21.76
N ASP A 844 28.09 -2.40 -21.43
CA ASP A 844 28.42 -1.42 -20.37
C ASP A 844 27.62 -1.57 -19.06
N TRP A 845 27.51 -2.82 -18.57
CA TRP A 845 26.76 -3.13 -17.36
C TRP A 845 27.31 -2.38 -16.15
N ASN A 846 26.41 -1.83 -15.32
CA ASN A 846 26.79 -1.22 -14.05
C ASN A 846 27.32 -2.31 -13.09
N THR A 847 28.61 -2.30 -12.79
CA THR A 847 29.24 -3.28 -11.88
C THR A 847 29.79 -2.63 -10.62
N THR A 848 28.93 -1.89 -9.90
CA THR A 848 29.23 -1.34 -8.56
C THR A 848 29.27 -2.44 -7.50
N GLU A 849 28.35 -3.41 -7.56
CA GLU A 849 28.39 -4.62 -6.73
C GLU A 849 29.58 -5.51 -7.09
N THR A 850 30.14 -6.20 -6.09
CA THR A 850 31.29 -7.11 -6.26
C THR A 850 31.10 -8.47 -5.60
N GLU A 851 30.09 -8.60 -4.74
CA GLU A 851 29.74 -9.83 -4.03
C GLU A 851 28.71 -10.63 -4.84
N THR A 852 28.61 -11.93 -4.58
CA THR A 852 27.76 -12.87 -5.33
C THR A 852 27.23 -13.95 -4.40
N GLU A 853 26.04 -14.45 -4.69
CA GLU A 853 25.39 -15.65 -4.10
C GLU A 853 26.19 -16.98 -4.20
N PHE A 854 27.44 -16.96 -4.69
CA PHE A 854 28.18 -18.15 -5.12
C PHE A 854 29.46 -18.44 -4.33
N ASP A 855 29.47 -19.57 -3.61
CA ASP A 855 30.58 -20.05 -2.76
C ASP A 855 31.95 -20.13 -3.46
N ASP A 856 31.98 -20.30 -4.79
CA ASP A 856 33.21 -20.47 -5.57
C ASP A 856 33.65 -19.25 -6.40
N VAL A 857 33.03 -18.09 -6.14
CA VAL A 857 33.41 -16.79 -6.70
C VAL A 857 33.91 -15.87 -5.59
N ALA A 858 35.23 -15.71 -5.48
CA ALA A 858 35.81 -14.75 -4.55
C ALA A 858 35.52 -13.30 -5.00
N GLN A 859 35.24 -12.40 -4.06
CA GLN A 859 34.97 -10.98 -4.29
C GLN A 859 36.09 -10.26 -5.08
N ASP A 860 37.36 -10.70 -4.93
CA ASP A 860 38.51 -10.15 -5.67
C ASP A 860 38.69 -10.77 -7.08
N TYR A 861 37.83 -11.71 -7.48
CA TYR A 861 37.86 -12.30 -8.81
C TYR A 861 37.46 -11.28 -9.87
N PHE A 862 38.28 -11.14 -10.92
CA PHE A 862 38.14 -10.11 -11.96
C PHE A 862 36.78 -10.07 -12.70
N ALA A 863 35.95 -11.10 -12.54
CA ALA A 863 34.62 -11.21 -13.12
C ALA A 863 33.49 -11.20 -12.08
N SER A 864 33.77 -11.22 -10.76
CA SER A 864 32.75 -11.20 -9.70
C SER A 864 31.70 -10.10 -9.91
N PRO A 865 32.08 -8.85 -10.24
CA PRO A 865 31.12 -7.77 -10.47
C PRO A 865 30.18 -8.01 -11.67
N PHE A 866 30.69 -8.66 -12.73
CA PHE A 866 29.90 -9.04 -13.90
C PHE A 866 29.06 -10.31 -13.68
N ILE A 867 29.50 -11.19 -12.79
CA ILE A 867 28.78 -12.42 -12.41
C ILE A 867 27.58 -12.07 -11.53
N SER A 868 27.77 -11.16 -10.57
CA SER A 868 26.70 -10.61 -9.72
C SER A 868 25.58 -10.03 -10.56
N TYR A 869 25.87 -8.98 -11.35
CA TYR A 869 24.91 -8.35 -12.25
C TYR A 869 24.19 -9.34 -13.19
N ALA A 870 24.91 -10.32 -13.76
CA ALA A 870 24.34 -11.30 -14.67
C ALA A 870 23.44 -12.35 -13.98
N SER A 871 23.61 -12.58 -12.68
CA SER A 871 22.71 -13.43 -11.88
C SER A 871 21.50 -12.64 -11.42
N ASN A 872 21.71 -11.43 -10.90
CA ASN A 872 20.66 -10.52 -10.41
C ASN A 872 19.67 -10.15 -11.53
N LYS A 873 20.15 -9.95 -12.78
CA LYS A 873 19.30 -9.78 -13.98
C LYS A 873 18.92 -11.09 -14.68
N GLY A 874 19.16 -12.24 -14.05
CA GLY A 874 18.68 -13.56 -14.47
C GLY A 874 19.20 -14.06 -15.83
N TYR A 875 20.25 -13.45 -16.39
CA TYR A 875 20.87 -13.80 -17.67
C TYR A 875 21.62 -15.14 -17.60
N ILE A 876 22.16 -15.46 -16.43
CA ILE A 876 22.74 -16.74 -16.06
C ILE A 876 22.23 -17.14 -14.66
N LYS A 877 22.27 -18.42 -14.31
CA LYS A 877 22.14 -18.90 -12.93
C LYS A 877 23.34 -19.78 -12.57
N GLY A 878 23.54 -20.00 -11.28
CA GLY A 878 24.49 -20.97 -10.74
C GLY A 878 24.09 -22.43 -10.99
N PHE A 879 24.71 -23.33 -10.23
CA PHE A 879 24.35 -24.74 -10.13
C PHE A 879 23.68 -25.00 -8.77
N GLN A 880 22.93 -26.11 -8.66
CA GLN A 880 22.18 -26.50 -7.44
C GLN A 880 23.06 -26.79 -6.20
N ASP A 881 24.38 -26.68 -6.32
CA ASP A 881 25.37 -26.87 -5.25
C ASP A 881 26.03 -25.55 -4.81
N GLY A 882 25.33 -24.42 -4.94
CA GLY A 882 25.81 -23.08 -4.56
C GLY A 882 26.94 -22.53 -5.44
N SER A 883 27.45 -23.29 -6.40
CA SER A 883 28.59 -22.90 -7.21
C SER A 883 28.19 -22.17 -8.50
N PHE A 884 28.98 -21.17 -8.90
CA PHE A 884 28.92 -20.60 -10.25
C PHE A 884 29.87 -21.31 -11.20
N ARG A 885 30.97 -21.89 -10.72
CA ARG A 885 32.03 -22.52 -11.51
C ARG A 885 32.65 -21.54 -12.51
N PRO A 886 33.15 -20.37 -12.06
CA PRO A 886 33.62 -19.29 -12.94
C PRO A 886 34.76 -19.71 -13.86
N ASN A 887 35.55 -20.69 -13.41
CA ASN A 887 36.71 -21.20 -14.11
C ASN A 887 36.41 -22.38 -15.04
N GLU A 888 35.20 -22.97 -15.05
CA GLU A 888 34.90 -24.08 -15.97
C GLU A 888 34.65 -23.59 -17.41
N PRO A 889 35.01 -24.39 -18.44
CA PRO A 889 34.66 -24.12 -19.83
C PRO A 889 33.14 -24.00 -20.03
N ILE A 890 32.71 -23.17 -20.97
CA ILE A 890 31.30 -23.05 -21.33
C ILE A 890 31.00 -23.73 -22.67
N THR A 891 29.82 -24.37 -22.75
CA THR A 891 29.34 -25.01 -23.98
C THR A 891 28.65 -24.03 -24.92
N ARG A 892 28.59 -24.37 -26.21
CA ARG A 892 27.96 -23.56 -27.26
C ARG A 892 26.47 -23.29 -27.02
N GLY A 893 25.73 -24.23 -26.45
CA GLY A 893 24.31 -24.06 -26.10
C GLY A 893 24.09 -23.15 -24.88
N GLN A 894 24.93 -23.28 -23.86
CA GLN A 894 24.92 -22.35 -22.72
C GLN A 894 25.25 -20.92 -23.15
N MET A 895 26.27 -20.75 -24.00
CA MET A 895 26.61 -19.45 -24.60
C MET A 895 25.40 -18.84 -25.34
N ALA A 896 24.72 -19.63 -26.18
CA ALA A 896 23.54 -19.14 -26.91
C ALA A 896 22.40 -18.72 -25.96
N LYS A 897 22.08 -19.51 -24.92
CA LYS A 897 21.05 -19.13 -23.93
C LYS A 897 21.39 -17.81 -23.21
N ILE A 898 22.65 -17.59 -22.86
CA ILE A 898 23.11 -16.36 -22.19
C ILE A 898 23.03 -15.16 -23.14
N LEU A 899 23.49 -15.30 -24.40
CA LEU A 899 23.36 -14.22 -25.38
C LEU A 899 21.89 -13.88 -25.67
N GLY A 900 21.02 -14.89 -25.75
CA GLY A 900 19.58 -14.70 -25.96
C GLY A 900 18.93 -13.83 -24.90
N LYS A 901 19.27 -14.07 -23.63
CA LYS A 901 18.82 -13.22 -22.51
C LYS A 901 19.51 -11.85 -22.48
N ALA A 902 20.84 -11.82 -22.54
CA ALA A 902 21.63 -10.61 -22.34
C ALA A 902 21.48 -9.57 -23.48
N PHE A 903 21.09 -9.99 -24.69
CA PHE A 903 20.86 -9.13 -25.84
C PHE A 903 19.39 -9.14 -26.31
N ASP A 904 18.45 -9.66 -25.49
CA ASP A 904 17.00 -9.63 -25.79
C ASP A 904 16.65 -10.19 -27.19
N LEU A 905 17.28 -11.31 -27.57
CA LEU A 905 17.21 -11.83 -28.94
C LEU A 905 15.92 -12.61 -29.20
N PRO A 906 15.21 -12.37 -30.32
CA PRO A 906 13.96 -13.05 -30.66
C PRO A 906 14.02 -14.58 -30.55
N THR A 907 13.03 -15.15 -29.85
CA THR A 907 12.91 -16.59 -29.60
C THR A 907 11.83 -17.27 -30.46
N GLU A 908 11.03 -16.52 -31.22
CA GLU A 908 9.93 -17.03 -32.05
C GLU A 908 10.39 -17.76 -33.35
N GLU A 909 11.70 -17.75 -33.67
CA GLU A 909 12.19 -18.29 -34.95
C GLU A 909 12.33 -19.82 -34.99
N THR A 910 11.33 -20.47 -35.58
CA THR A 910 11.17 -21.94 -35.63
C THR A 910 12.05 -22.71 -36.64
N ASP A 911 12.81 -22.04 -37.51
CA ASP A 911 13.56 -22.67 -38.63
C ASP A 911 14.93 -23.28 -38.21
N ILE A 912 14.93 -24.41 -37.49
CA ILE A 912 16.18 -25.10 -37.12
C ILE A 912 16.91 -25.70 -38.33
N ASN A 913 18.14 -25.24 -38.57
CA ASN A 913 19.01 -25.73 -39.65
C ASN A 913 19.93 -26.91 -39.26
N TYR A 914 20.01 -27.31 -37.99
CA TYR A 914 20.98 -28.30 -37.49
C TYR A 914 20.37 -29.61 -36.98
N ALA A 915 20.95 -30.75 -37.36
CA ALA A 915 20.49 -32.09 -36.99
C ALA A 915 20.95 -32.56 -35.59
N ASP A 916 21.21 -31.60 -34.68
CA ASP A 916 21.50 -31.82 -33.26
C ASP A 916 21.14 -30.61 -32.39
N VAL A 917 20.16 -29.82 -32.84
CA VAL A 917 19.51 -28.74 -32.10
C VAL A 917 18.01 -29.03 -32.13
N ASP A 918 17.32 -28.61 -31.08
CA ASP A 918 15.88 -28.69 -30.87
C ASP A 918 15.42 -27.32 -30.35
N LEU A 919 14.15 -26.92 -30.45
CA LEU A 919 13.73 -25.60 -29.95
C LEU A 919 13.75 -25.59 -28.41
N ASP A 920 13.27 -26.69 -27.82
CA ASP A 920 13.06 -26.85 -26.38
C ASP A 920 14.35 -27.10 -25.58
N MET A 921 15.50 -27.29 -26.24
CA MET A 921 16.77 -27.48 -25.54
C MET A 921 17.38 -26.16 -25.07
N THR A 922 18.30 -26.23 -24.10
CA THR A 922 19.06 -25.06 -23.58
C THR A 922 19.68 -24.21 -24.69
N GLY A 923 19.04 -23.08 -25.00
CA GLY A 923 19.45 -22.12 -26.04
C GLY A 923 18.95 -22.43 -27.45
N GLY A 924 18.05 -23.40 -27.64
CA GLY A 924 17.58 -23.90 -28.94
C GLY A 924 17.08 -22.83 -29.90
N ALA A 925 16.05 -22.08 -29.49
CA ALA A 925 15.53 -20.93 -30.24
C ALA A 925 16.63 -19.89 -30.56
N THR A 926 17.48 -19.54 -29.60
CA THR A 926 18.56 -18.56 -29.84
C THR A 926 19.63 -19.09 -30.80
N ILE A 927 19.91 -20.40 -30.83
CA ILE A 927 20.80 -21.02 -31.84
C ILE A 927 20.17 -20.90 -33.24
N SER A 928 18.84 -20.98 -33.35
CA SER A 928 18.10 -20.73 -34.60
C SER A 928 18.37 -19.32 -35.11
N TYR A 929 18.02 -18.30 -34.31
CA TYR A 929 18.21 -16.88 -34.62
C TYR A 929 19.68 -16.54 -34.95
N LEU A 930 20.61 -16.87 -34.05
CA LEU A 930 22.04 -16.58 -34.25
C LEU A 930 22.61 -17.25 -35.51
N SER A 931 22.05 -18.39 -35.94
CA SER A 931 22.52 -19.08 -37.15
C SER A 931 21.83 -18.61 -38.43
N ARG A 932 20.64 -18.02 -38.35
CA ARG A 932 19.93 -17.43 -39.51
C ARG A 932 20.57 -16.11 -39.95
N HIS A 933 21.17 -15.39 -39.00
CA HIS A 933 21.88 -14.13 -39.21
C HIS A 933 23.41 -14.29 -39.37
N ASP A 934 23.90 -15.49 -39.69
CA ASP A 934 25.33 -15.85 -39.86
C ASP A 934 26.26 -15.58 -38.64
N ILE A 935 25.71 -15.18 -37.48
CA ILE A 935 26.44 -14.84 -36.26
C ILE A 935 27.16 -16.07 -35.68
N VAL A 936 26.47 -17.22 -35.62
CA VAL A 936 27.07 -18.52 -35.25
C VAL A 936 27.06 -19.48 -36.43
N ASN A 937 28.20 -20.14 -36.65
CA ASN A 937 28.35 -21.17 -37.66
C ASN A 937 28.41 -22.57 -37.03
N GLY A 938 27.79 -23.56 -37.69
CA GLY A 938 27.90 -24.98 -37.37
C GLY A 938 29.09 -25.67 -38.04
N TYR A 939 29.07 -27.00 -38.04
CA TYR A 939 30.11 -27.86 -38.61
C TYR A 939 29.65 -28.53 -39.92
N GLU A 940 30.61 -28.89 -40.79
CA GLU A 940 30.42 -29.50 -42.14
C GLU A 940 29.49 -30.72 -42.21
N ASN A 941 29.14 -31.33 -41.06
CA ASN A 941 28.25 -32.48 -40.95
C ASN A 941 26.80 -32.13 -40.53
N ASN A 942 26.36 -30.91 -40.84
CA ASN A 942 25.04 -30.33 -40.52
C ASN A 942 24.67 -30.39 -39.03
N LYS A 943 25.63 -30.03 -38.17
CA LYS A 943 25.49 -30.04 -36.71
C LYS A 943 26.05 -28.78 -36.07
N PHE A 944 25.36 -28.25 -35.07
CA PHE A 944 25.80 -27.15 -34.23
C PHE A 944 26.69 -27.61 -33.07
N ARG A 945 26.46 -28.83 -32.58
CA ARG A 945 27.12 -29.43 -31.41
C ARG A 945 26.97 -28.57 -30.14
N PRO A 946 25.74 -28.33 -29.64
CA PRO A 946 25.48 -27.43 -28.52
C PRO A 946 26.27 -27.79 -27.24
N GLY A 947 26.46 -29.08 -26.96
CA GLY A 947 27.26 -29.57 -25.83
C GLY A 947 28.79 -29.57 -26.02
N SER A 948 29.33 -28.98 -27.10
CA SER A 948 30.79 -28.80 -27.27
C SER A 948 31.26 -27.50 -26.63
N GLU A 949 32.48 -27.50 -26.07
CA GLU A 949 33.19 -26.30 -25.62
C GLU A 949 33.40 -25.28 -26.75
N LEU A 950 33.49 -24.00 -26.38
CA LEU A 950 33.73 -22.87 -27.26
C LEU A 950 35.13 -22.28 -26.98
N THR A 951 35.96 -22.04 -28.02
CA THR A 951 37.26 -21.37 -27.80
C THR A 951 37.12 -19.85 -27.68
N ARG A 952 38.11 -19.20 -27.05
CA ARG A 952 38.17 -17.74 -26.90
C ARG A 952 38.08 -16.98 -28.23
N ALA A 953 38.68 -17.50 -29.31
CA ALA A 953 38.52 -16.91 -30.65
C ALA A 953 37.13 -17.11 -31.23
N GLN A 954 36.51 -18.27 -31.03
CA GLN A 954 35.15 -18.51 -31.50
C GLN A 954 34.15 -17.61 -30.79
N PHE A 955 34.33 -17.34 -29.49
CA PHE A 955 33.44 -16.41 -28.79
C PHE A 955 33.68 -14.95 -29.17
N ALA A 956 34.93 -14.55 -29.43
CA ALA A 956 35.24 -13.21 -29.95
C ALA A 956 34.57 -12.96 -31.33
N GLU A 957 34.61 -13.93 -32.24
CA GLU A 957 33.92 -13.82 -33.55
C GLU A 957 32.40 -13.69 -33.38
N VAL A 958 31.80 -14.47 -32.45
CA VAL A 958 30.36 -14.42 -32.18
C VAL A 958 29.91 -13.08 -31.60
N LEU A 959 30.65 -12.53 -30.63
CA LEU A 959 30.35 -11.19 -30.10
C LEU A 959 30.54 -10.10 -31.16
N TYR A 960 31.57 -10.22 -32.01
CA TYR A 960 31.80 -9.27 -33.09
C TYR A 960 30.66 -9.30 -34.11
N ASN A 961 30.27 -10.48 -34.58
CA ASN A 961 29.19 -10.64 -35.54
C ASN A 961 27.83 -10.24 -34.96
N LEU A 962 27.55 -10.55 -33.68
CA LEU A 962 26.33 -10.13 -33.01
C LEU A 962 26.23 -8.60 -32.93
N GLY A 963 27.28 -7.92 -32.48
CA GLY A 963 27.29 -6.46 -32.42
C GLY A 963 27.12 -5.82 -33.79
N ASN A 964 27.82 -6.31 -34.82
CA ASN A 964 27.66 -5.82 -36.19
C ASN A 964 26.24 -6.04 -36.74
N HIS A 965 25.56 -7.12 -36.35
CA HIS A 965 24.18 -7.41 -36.74
C HIS A 965 23.19 -6.48 -36.03
N LEU A 966 23.34 -6.31 -34.71
CA LEU A 966 22.48 -5.40 -33.93
C LEU A 966 22.67 -3.92 -34.33
N GLU A 967 23.89 -3.51 -34.73
CA GLU A 967 24.18 -2.20 -35.34
C GLU A 967 23.52 -2.03 -36.73
N GLN A 968 23.20 -3.12 -37.44
CA GLN A 968 22.53 -3.11 -38.75
C GLN A 968 21.00 -3.21 -38.69
N LEU A 969 20.43 -3.43 -37.50
CA LEU A 969 18.97 -3.38 -37.28
C LEU A 969 18.46 -1.96 -36.95
N GLN A 970 19.36 -0.97 -36.94
CA GLN A 970 19.15 0.45 -36.59
C GLN A 970 19.21 1.34 -37.85
#